data_AF-A0A2V5YIT7-F1
#
_entry.id   AF-A0A2V5YIT7-F1
#
_cell.length_a   1.000
_cell.length_b   1.000
_cell.length_c   1.000
_cell.angle_alpha   90.00
_cell.angle_beta   90.00
_cell.angle_gamma   90.00
#
_symmetry.space_group_name_H-M   'P 1'
#
loop_
_entity.id
_entity.type
_entity.pdbx_description
1 polymer ?
#
loop_
_entity_poly.entity_id
_entity_poly.type
_entity_poly.pdbx_seq_one_letter_code
_entity_poly.pdbx_strand_id
1 'polypeptide(L)'
;MATIHDEIDSWLAADLHGELSNNERNALHAHLLDCAGCRKTHQEIKTMNKILEETLAQEKPDPAFEQRMLAGFRKRAPQRAGLVKLLVDLMRLRAVQITAVAAALLGLVQIGRMITGENATSLRKRYAEAEVAAPQPPESRPSQAGALGRSGGIAAGRPQDLAIEAPAPPPATRSKFREESKAAAATVAPDKAEQGETTESEAFAATPESPTNAEEAGKTRGESPAPALANRKLIRNAIVELEILSFDNAVQKITAVANEEHGYIATTDSEKQANGKLRGQVVVKVLPENLDLFLQKIRSLGELKKQTLGTEDVTKAYFDTDARLKNAHVMEQRLIDMLKTKTGKVSDLLQVEKELGRVREEIEKMQGELKYWDSQVQFATVTISLAEKDMEEPAAFLIRERAQLALYAPDVEKTYNEIKSLASPKVQITNAQLNRDYSGRVSAQMSMLIAPEESDGAIGRVKVFGRVENFQTQTQRTAQGGNPAAAGSENARTKRDKVELNIAISREEQEQAFQQTSLRIRTSSVDEKAKELRALTEKQGGRVRSSTFSRDPDGRAVANVSLRVPMKNYLAIMQSLDSLGKVENVSVQRQDRTDAQIDEANAPADVSIQVYSQGNIVTEESGLLATLRRTLAQSAGAIMWSLRMIGVAIAFLAPWAIAIVGVIWVGRRIIRAKR
;
A
#
# COMPACT_ATOMS: atom_id res chain seq x y z
N MET A 1 -2.15 30.71 -4.14
CA MET A 1 -1.07 30.60 -3.15
C MET A 1 -1.73 30.10 -1.89
N ALA A 2 -1.41 28.90 -1.43
CA ALA A 2 -1.93 28.40 -0.16
C ALA A 2 -1.48 29.35 0.96
N THR A 3 -2.38 29.69 1.87
CA THR A 3 -2.03 30.54 3.01
C THR A 3 -1.42 29.67 4.12
N ILE A 4 -0.56 30.23 4.98
CA ILE A 4 0.01 29.50 6.15
C ILE A 4 -1.09 28.84 7.00
N HIS A 5 -2.30 29.40 6.96
CA HIS A 5 -3.47 28.86 7.62
C HIS A 5 -3.95 27.52 7.05
N ASP A 6 -3.90 27.34 5.72
CA ASP A 6 -4.38 26.13 5.03
C ASP A 6 -3.43 24.94 5.22
N GLU A 7 -2.14 25.21 5.47
CA GLU A 7 -1.08 24.21 5.64
C GLU A 7 -0.48 24.22 7.05
N ILE A 8 -1.22 24.74 8.04
CA ILE A 8 -0.68 25.02 9.38
C ILE A 8 0.00 23.78 10.00
N ASP A 9 -0.58 22.58 9.85
CA ASP A 9 -0.02 21.34 10.40
C ASP A 9 1.39 21.03 9.86
N SER A 10 1.62 21.26 8.57
CA SER A 10 2.93 21.05 7.95
C SER A 10 3.95 22.07 8.46
N TRP A 11 3.54 23.31 8.64
CA TRP A 11 4.40 24.38 9.17
C TRP A 11 4.76 24.15 10.64
N LEU A 12 3.80 23.71 11.46
CA LEU A 12 4.03 23.41 12.87
C LEU A 12 4.92 22.18 13.06
N ALA A 13 4.78 21.15 12.21
CA ALA A 13 5.67 19.99 12.21
C ALA A 13 7.11 20.37 11.81
N ALA A 14 7.28 21.19 10.77
CA ALA A 14 8.58 21.69 10.35
C ALA A 14 9.24 22.60 11.41
N ASP A 15 8.47 23.42 12.14
CA ASP A 15 8.96 24.21 13.27
C ASP A 15 9.50 23.32 14.40
N LEU A 16 8.77 22.24 14.71
CA LEU A 16 9.09 21.31 15.77
C LEU A 16 10.40 20.54 15.53
N HIS A 17 10.67 20.19 14.27
CA HIS A 17 11.91 19.51 13.87
C HIS A 17 13.04 20.46 13.44
N GLY A 18 12.82 21.78 13.52
CA GLY A 18 13.83 22.79 13.16
C GLY A 18 14.12 22.89 11.67
N GLU A 19 13.19 22.45 10.82
CA GLU A 19 13.34 22.38 9.36
C GLU A 19 12.95 23.68 8.66
N LEU A 20 12.31 24.62 9.36
CA LEU A 20 11.98 25.94 8.82
C LEU A 20 13.22 26.83 8.66
N SER A 21 13.34 27.50 7.51
CA SER A 21 14.30 28.59 7.32
C SER A 21 13.97 29.78 8.22
N ASN A 22 14.93 30.69 8.43
CA ASN A 22 14.73 31.87 9.28
C ASN A 22 13.58 32.77 8.79
N ASN A 23 13.39 32.88 7.46
CA ASN A 23 12.31 33.68 6.88
C ASN A 23 10.94 33.04 7.11
N GLU A 24 10.85 31.72 6.95
CA GLU A 24 9.62 30.96 7.18
C GLU A 24 9.25 30.95 8.66
N ARG A 25 10.23 30.80 9.56
CA ARG A 25 10.00 30.87 11.01
C ARG A 25 9.44 32.23 11.43
N ASN A 26 9.96 33.32 10.85
CA ASN A 26 9.43 34.65 11.10
C ASN A 26 8.00 34.83 10.56
N ALA A 27 7.71 34.28 9.38
CA ALA A 27 6.36 34.31 8.79
C ALA A 27 5.35 33.52 9.62
N LEU A 28 5.72 32.33 10.10
CA LEU A 28 4.91 31.53 11.01
C LEU A 28 4.69 32.26 12.33
N HIS A 29 5.72 32.87 12.91
CA HIS A 29 5.60 33.62 14.15
C HIS A 29 4.65 34.80 14.01
N ALA A 30 4.74 35.56 12.92
CA ALA A 30 3.80 36.63 12.61
C ALA A 30 2.36 36.10 12.49
N HIS A 31 2.17 34.98 11.80
CA HIS A 31 0.84 34.37 11.67
C HIS A 31 0.25 33.88 13.00
N LEU A 32 1.07 33.33 13.90
CA LEU A 32 0.62 32.88 15.23
C LEU A 32 0.22 34.05 16.14
N LEU A 33 0.76 35.25 15.92
CA LEU A 33 0.33 36.47 16.61
C LEU A 33 -1.07 36.91 16.16
N ASP A 34 -1.41 36.69 14.90
CA ASP A 34 -2.68 37.13 14.31
C ASP A 34 -3.81 36.08 14.42
N CYS A 35 -3.48 34.78 14.47
CA CYS A 35 -4.47 33.70 14.52
C CYS A 35 -4.45 32.92 15.85
N ALA A 36 -5.49 33.10 16.67
CA ALA A 36 -5.64 32.41 17.95
C ALA A 36 -5.80 30.88 17.81
N GLY A 37 -6.47 30.41 16.75
CA GLY A 37 -6.65 28.97 16.49
C GLY A 37 -5.34 28.25 16.18
N CYS A 38 -4.51 28.83 15.30
CA CYS A 38 -3.19 28.29 14.98
C CYS A 38 -2.26 28.29 16.20
N ARG A 39 -2.35 29.33 17.06
CA ARG A 39 -1.59 29.41 18.31
C ARG A 39 -1.93 28.28 19.28
N LYS A 40 -3.21 27.97 19.44
CA LYS A 40 -3.66 26.86 20.29
C LYS A 40 -3.11 25.52 19.78
N THR A 41 -3.21 25.30 18.47
CA THR A 41 -2.70 24.10 17.81
C THR A 41 -1.19 23.94 17.99
N HIS A 42 -0.41 25.02 17.89
CA HIS A 42 1.03 25.00 18.17
C HIS A 42 1.36 24.62 19.62
N GLN A 43 0.59 25.11 20.59
CA GLN A 43 0.76 24.75 22.00
C GLN A 43 0.42 23.29 22.26
N GLU A 44 -0.65 22.77 21.67
CA GLU A 44 -1.06 21.36 21.77
C GLU A 44 0.03 20.45 21.20
N ILE A 45 0.56 20.76 20.01
CA ILE A 45 1.63 19.99 19.36
C ILE A 45 2.93 20.01 20.18
N LYS A 46 3.33 21.17 20.72
CA LYS A 46 4.51 21.26 21.61
C LYS A 46 4.34 20.45 22.89
N THR A 47 3.15 20.46 23.48
CA THR A 47 2.86 19.70 24.70
C THR A 47 2.88 18.20 24.41
N MET A 48 2.26 17.77 23.31
CA MET A 48 2.27 16.37 22.88
C MET A 48 3.69 15.87 22.61
N ASN A 49 4.52 16.62 21.88
CA ASN A 49 5.90 16.21 21.62
C ASN A 49 6.73 16.14 22.91
N LYS A 50 6.53 17.09 23.83
CA LYS A 50 7.19 17.04 25.15
C LYS A 50 6.79 15.77 25.92
N ILE A 51 5.52 15.40 25.92
CA ILE A 51 5.05 14.16 26.56
C ILE A 51 5.67 12.94 25.88
N LEU A 52 5.70 12.91 24.55
CA LEU A 52 6.32 11.81 23.79
C LEU A 52 7.81 11.68 24.12
N GLU A 53 8.55 12.79 24.15
CA GLU A 53 9.97 12.82 24.52
C GLU A 53 10.16 12.34 25.97
N GLU A 54 9.38 12.82 26.94
CA GLU A 54 9.48 12.41 28.34
C GLU A 54 9.12 10.92 28.55
N THR A 55 8.16 10.41 27.78
CA THR A 55 7.70 9.01 27.88
C THR A 55 8.69 8.05 27.20
N LEU A 56 9.19 8.42 26.02
CA LEU A 56 10.04 7.55 25.19
C LEU A 56 11.54 7.74 25.45
N ALA A 57 11.98 8.80 26.13
CA ALA A 57 13.39 9.00 26.48
C ALA A 57 13.97 7.90 27.39
N GLN A 58 13.12 7.17 28.12
CA GLN A 58 13.54 6.04 28.96
C GLN A 58 13.69 4.73 28.18
N GLU A 59 13.18 4.66 26.95
CA GLU A 59 13.13 3.44 26.14
C GLU A 59 14.22 3.49 25.07
N LYS A 60 15.49 3.30 25.48
CA LYS A 60 16.57 3.10 24.52
C LYS A 60 16.36 1.75 23.81
N PRO A 61 16.42 1.70 22.47
CA PRO A 61 16.31 0.44 21.75
C PRO A 61 17.44 -0.52 22.16
N ASP A 62 17.12 -1.81 22.21
CA ASP A 62 18.10 -2.87 22.45
C ASP A 62 19.32 -2.69 21.52
N PRO A 63 20.56 -2.60 22.04
CA PRO A 63 21.76 -2.42 21.22
C PRO A 63 21.91 -3.49 20.13
N ALA A 64 21.33 -4.69 20.30
CA ALA A 64 21.29 -5.70 19.25
C ALA A 64 20.33 -5.33 18.09
N PHE A 65 19.23 -4.63 18.37
CA PHE A 65 18.34 -4.07 17.34
C PHE A 65 19.03 -2.95 16.56
N GLU A 66 19.70 -2.04 17.26
CA GLU A 66 20.43 -0.93 16.63
C GLU A 66 21.55 -1.43 15.72
N GLN A 67 22.30 -2.45 16.16
CA GLN A 67 23.32 -3.09 15.33
C GLN A 67 22.73 -3.80 14.10
N ARG A 68 21.55 -4.42 14.19
CA ARG A 68 20.87 -5.05 13.04
C ARG A 68 20.39 -4.01 12.02
N MET A 69 19.84 -2.90 12.50
CA MET A 69 19.45 -1.76 11.65
C MET A 69 20.67 -1.14 10.95
N LEU A 70 21.76 -0.87 11.68
CA LEU A 70 22.99 -0.35 11.11
C LEU A 70 23.65 -1.32 10.12
N ALA A 71 23.61 -2.63 10.38
CA ALA A 71 24.11 -3.65 9.46
C ALA A 71 23.25 -3.73 8.18
N GLY A 72 21.93 -3.57 8.29
CA GLY A 72 21.01 -3.48 7.16
C GLY A 72 21.26 -2.25 6.30
N PHE A 73 21.53 -1.10 6.93
CA PHE A 73 21.83 0.15 6.23
C PHE A 73 23.19 0.13 5.55
N ARG A 74 24.23 -0.40 6.22
CA ARG A 74 25.56 -0.61 5.62
C ARG A 74 25.54 -1.59 4.45
N LYS A 75 24.59 -2.55 4.43
CA LYS A 75 24.39 -3.45 3.28
C LYS A 75 23.62 -2.81 2.11
N ARG A 76 22.90 -1.69 2.32
CA ARG A 76 22.18 -0.95 1.28
C ARG A 76 22.91 0.29 0.76
N ALA A 77 23.84 0.85 1.52
CA ALA A 77 24.70 1.93 1.05
C ALA A 77 25.84 1.35 0.16
N PRO A 78 25.98 1.76 -1.11
CA PRO A 78 27.09 1.29 -1.94
C PRO A 78 28.42 1.80 -1.37
N GLN A 79 29.36 0.88 -1.12
CA GLN A 79 30.73 1.23 -0.75
C GLN A 79 31.38 2.04 -1.87
N ARG A 80 31.42 3.38 -1.74
CA ARG A 80 32.31 4.22 -2.55
C ARG A 80 33.72 4.17 -1.97
N ALA A 81 34.42 3.06 -2.19
CA ALA A 81 35.86 2.96 -2.00
C ALA A 81 36.51 2.67 -3.36
N GLY A 82 37.02 3.71 -4.03
CA GLY A 82 37.76 3.53 -5.28
C GLY A 82 38.13 4.82 -6.00
N LEU A 83 37.19 5.77 -6.14
CA LEU A 83 37.39 6.94 -7.01
C LEU A 83 38.07 8.13 -6.32
N VAL A 84 37.89 8.32 -5.02
CA VAL A 84 38.42 9.50 -4.31
C VAL A 84 39.94 9.39 -4.08
N LYS A 85 40.47 8.17 -3.89
CA LYS A 85 41.92 7.94 -3.73
C LYS A 85 42.69 8.20 -5.04
N LEU A 86 42.07 7.85 -6.18
CA LEU A 86 42.63 8.03 -7.52
C LEU A 86 42.71 9.51 -7.92
N LEU A 87 41.73 10.35 -7.51
CA LEU A 87 41.74 11.79 -7.76
C LEU A 87 42.80 12.55 -6.93
N VAL A 88 43.05 12.10 -5.70
CA VAL A 88 44.07 12.72 -4.82
C VAL A 88 45.48 12.37 -5.26
N ASP A 89 45.71 11.13 -5.75
CA ASP A 89 47.02 10.72 -6.29
C ASP A 89 47.30 11.32 -7.69
N LEU A 90 46.27 11.58 -8.51
CA LEU A 90 46.42 12.21 -9.82
C LEU A 90 46.80 13.70 -9.71
N MET A 91 46.34 14.40 -8.68
CA MET A 91 46.68 15.81 -8.46
C MET A 91 48.11 16.04 -7.95
N ARG A 92 48.80 15.00 -7.45
CA ARG A 92 50.20 15.13 -7.00
C ARG A 92 51.26 14.93 -8.09
N LEU A 93 50.87 14.54 -9.31
CA LEU A 93 51.81 14.09 -10.34
C LEU A 93 51.95 14.98 -11.58
N ARG A 94 51.30 16.16 -11.65
CA ARG A 94 51.37 17.04 -12.83
C ARG A 94 51.71 18.50 -12.56
N ALA A 95 52.79 18.75 -11.82
CA ALA A 95 53.39 20.09 -11.74
C ALA A 95 54.65 20.26 -12.62
N VAL A 96 55.20 19.20 -13.25
CA VAL A 96 56.54 19.28 -13.88
C VAL A 96 56.58 18.96 -15.38
N GLN A 97 55.51 18.47 -16.01
CA GLN A 97 55.58 18.01 -17.42
C GLN A 97 54.76 18.81 -18.46
N ILE A 98 54.02 19.87 -18.08
CA ILE A 98 53.12 20.57 -19.03
C ILE A 98 53.76 21.84 -19.65
N THR A 99 54.84 22.38 -19.10
CA THR A 99 55.48 23.60 -19.64
C THR A 99 56.33 23.34 -20.90
N ALA A 100 56.83 22.12 -21.13
CA ALA A 100 57.67 21.82 -22.28
C ALA A 100 56.88 21.61 -23.60
N VAL A 101 55.63 21.16 -23.53
CA VAL A 101 54.82 20.81 -24.72
C VAL A 101 54.09 22.04 -25.29
N ALA A 102 53.69 22.99 -24.44
CA ALA A 102 53.03 24.23 -24.88
C ALA A 102 53.98 25.18 -25.64
N ALA A 103 55.27 25.21 -25.26
CA ALA A 103 56.28 26.01 -25.96
C ALA A 103 56.60 25.46 -27.37
N ALA A 104 56.58 24.13 -27.54
CA ALA A 104 56.81 23.48 -28.83
C ALA A 104 55.65 23.69 -29.82
N LEU A 105 54.41 23.73 -29.33
CA LEU A 105 53.22 23.96 -30.16
C LEU A 105 53.07 25.42 -30.60
N LEU A 106 53.51 26.39 -29.78
CA LEU A 106 53.49 27.81 -30.17
C LEU A 106 54.56 28.15 -31.21
N GLY A 107 55.70 27.46 -31.22
CA GLY A 107 56.73 27.62 -32.26
C GLY A 107 56.27 27.16 -33.65
N LEU A 108 55.46 26.10 -33.72
CA LEU A 108 54.93 25.58 -35.00
C LEU A 108 53.84 26.49 -35.61
N VAL A 109 53.08 27.21 -34.79
CA VAL A 109 52.02 28.12 -35.25
C VAL A 109 52.58 29.43 -35.82
N GLN A 110 53.73 29.90 -35.34
CA GLN A 110 54.37 31.10 -35.89
C GLN A 110 55.06 30.85 -37.24
N ILE A 111 55.57 29.64 -37.48
CA ILE A 111 56.15 29.25 -38.78
C ILE A 111 55.06 29.11 -39.85
N GLY A 112 53.85 28.68 -39.47
CA GLY A 112 52.68 28.65 -40.37
C GLY A 112 52.24 30.05 -40.84
N ARG A 113 52.32 31.07 -39.97
CA ARG A 113 51.91 32.46 -40.29
C ARG A 113 52.88 33.23 -41.19
N MET A 114 54.10 32.76 -41.41
CA MET A 114 55.04 33.37 -42.38
C MET A 114 54.93 32.78 -43.80
N ILE A 115 54.26 31.64 -43.98
CA ILE A 115 54.16 30.96 -45.29
C ILE A 115 52.85 31.31 -46.02
N THR A 116 51.79 31.69 -45.30
CA THR A 116 50.53 32.12 -45.89
C THR A 116 50.34 33.62 -45.63
N GLY A 117 50.86 34.45 -46.53
CA GLY A 117 50.65 35.89 -46.50
C GLY A 117 49.18 36.22 -46.76
N GLU A 118 48.38 36.33 -45.71
CA GLU A 118 47.02 36.86 -45.77
C GLU A 118 46.78 37.86 -44.63
N ASN A 119 46.51 39.10 -45.03
CA ASN A 119 46.17 40.21 -44.15
C ASN A 119 44.67 40.17 -43.79
N ALA A 120 44.39 40.51 -42.54
CA ALA A 120 43.06 40.53 -41.97
C ALA A 120 42.19 41.65 -42.55
N THR A 121 41.13 41.30 -43.28
CA THR A 121 39.88 42.08 -43.34
C THR A 121 38.82 41.30 -44.14
N SER A 122 37.88 40.63 -43.47
CA SER A 122 36.48 40.42 -43.90
C SER A 122 35.73 39.34 -43.12
N LEU A 123 35.76 39.34 -41.78
CA LEU A 123 34.78 38.56 -40.99
C LEU A 123 34.27 39.35 -39.78
N ARG A 124 33.83 40.60 -40.02
CA ARG A 124 33.10 41.41 -39.02
C ARG A 124 31.61 41.55 -39.34
N LYS A 125 31.02 40.59 -40.04
CA LYS A 125 29.57 40.57 -40.29
C LYS A 125 29.03 39.15 -40.48
N ARG A 126 29.02 38.40 -39.37
CA ARG A 126 28.10 37.29 -39.05
C ARG A 126 28.63 36.59 -37.80
N TYR A 127 28.27 37.12 -36.63
CA TYR A 127 28.13 36.43 -35.34
C TYR A 127 27.64 37.49 -34.33
N ALA A 128 26.39 37.88 -34.49
CA ALA A 128 25.51 38.19 -33.37
C ALA A 128 24.32 37.25 -33.57
N GLU A 129 23.93 36.55 -32.51
CA GLU A 129 22.89 35.51 -32.41
C GLU A 129 23.32 34.07 -32.77
N ALA A 130 24.09 33.46 -31.86
CA ALA A 130 23.99 32.03 -31.53
C ALA A 130 24.83 31.67 -30.29
N GLU A 131 24.28 31.88 -29.10
CA GLU A 131 24.60 31.16 -27.85
C GLU A 131 23.29 31.27 -27.03
N VAL A 132 22.56 30.20 -26.70
CA VAL A 132 22.82 29.26 -25.60
C VAL A 132 21.96 28.00 -25.79
N ALA A 133 22.57 26.80 -25.78
CA ALA A 133 21.96 25.56 -25.26
C ALA A 133 23.06 24.52 -25.01
N ALA A 134 23.32 24.22 -23.73
CA ALA A 134 24.10 23.07 -23.28
C ALA A 134 23.16 21.94 -22.81
N PRO A 135 23.60 20.66 -22.85
CA PRO A 135 22.75 19.47 -22.68
C PRO A 135 22.63 18.99 -21.22
N GLN A 136 21.50 18.37 -20.90
CA GLN A 136 21.20 17.74 -19.60
C GLN A 136 21.39 16.19 -19.61
N PRO A 137 21.61 15.55 -18.43
CA PRO A 137 22.01 14.14 -18.27
C PRO A 137 20.83 13.14 -18.24
N PRO A 138 21.07 11.81 -18.28
CA PRO A 138 20.01 10.81 -18.39
C PRO A 138 19.56 10.27 -17.03
N GLU A 139 18.26 10.23 -16.75
CA GLU A 139 17.69 9.40 -15.68
C GLU A 139 16.42 8.62 -16.06
N SER A 140 16.50 7.34 -15.69
CA SER A 140 15.47 6.40 -15.22
C SER A 140 14.26 6.02 -16.10
N ARG A 141 14.29 4.74 -16.50
CA ARG A 141 13.13 3.92 -16.88
C ARG A 141 12.42 3.41 -15.62
N PRO A 142 11.08 3.40 -15.55
CA PRO A 142 10.37 2.37 -14.83
C PRO A 142 10.12 1.14 -15.73
N SER A 143 10.25 0.00 -15.09
CA SER A 143 10.02 -1.36 -15.54
C SER A 143 8.60 -1.60 -16.07
N GLN A 144 8.51 -2.14 -17.29
CA GLN A 144 7.34 -2.85 -17.78
C GLN A 144 7.68 -4.35 -17.78
N ALA A 145 7.18 -5.08 -16.79
CA ALA A 145 7.11 -6.53 -16.86
C ALA A 145 5.87 -6.89 -17.68
N GLY A 146 6.07 -7.09 -18.98
CA GLY A 146 5.14 -7.82 -19.83
C GLY A 146 5.42 -9.31 -19.66
N ALA A 147 4.40 -10.02 -19.18
CA ALA A 147 4.29 -11.46 -19.33
C ALA A 147 4.43 -11.83 -20.81
N LEU A 148 5.31 -12.79 -21.10
CA LEU A 148 5.27 -13.55 -22.34
C LEU A 148 4.64 -14.90 -22.05
N GLY A 149 3.51 -15.12 -22.73
CA GLY A 149 2.84 -16.40 -22.83
C GLY A 149 3.67 -17.43 -23.59
N ARG A 150 3.40 -18.68 -23.24
CA ARG A 150 3.76 -19.89 -23.99
C ARG A 150 2.89 -20.04 -25.24
N SER A 151 3.52 -20.41 -26.34
CA SER A 151 3.16 -21.53 -27.23
C SER A 151 4.42 -21.82 -28.08
N GLY A 152 4.85 -23.02 -28.47
CA GLY A 152 4.46 -24.42 -28.30
C GLY A 152 5.26 -25.21 -29.36
N GLY A 153 5.88 -26.37 -29.04
CA GLY A 153 6.47 -27.24 -30.08
C GLY A 153 7.61 -28.22 -29.69
N ILE A 154 7.27 -29.33 -29.02
CA ILE A 154 7.74 -30.74 -29.15
C ILE A 154 9.23 -31.07 -29.42
N ALA A 155 9.89 -31.75 -28.47
CA ALA A 155 10.56 -33.06 -28.66
C ALA A 155 11.12 -33.69 -27.34
N ALA A 156 10.73 -34.95 -27.12
CA ALA A 156 11.22 -36.03 -26.24
C ALA A 156 12.30 -35.82 -25.15
N GLY A 157 11.98 -36.31 -23.93
CA GLY A 157 12.95 -36.71 -22.89
C GLY A 157 12.37 -36.77 -21.47
N ARG A 158 12.11 -37.97 -20.93
CA ARG A 158 11.89 -38.28 -19.50
C ARG A 158 13.26 -38.63 -18.85
N PRO A 159 13.44 -38.73 -17.50
CA PRO A 159 12.58 -38.38 -16.35
C PRO A 159 13.31 -37.70 -15.15
N GLN A 160 12.56 -37.49 -14.05
CA GLN A 160 12.93 -37.53 -12.62
C GLN A 160 13.45 -36.28 -11.84
N ASP A 161 12.82 -36.16 -10.66
CA ASP A 161 13.28 -35.63 -9.36
C ASP A 161 12.96 -34.19 -8.88
N LEU A 162 12.40 -34.20 -7.65
CA LEU A 162 12.39 -33.19 -6.58
C LEU A 162 11.29 -32.11 -6.58
N ALA A 163 10.22 -32.46 -5.86
CA ALA A 163 9.32 -31.51 -5.20
C ALA A 163 10.00 -30.91 -3.96
N ILE A 164 9.88 -29.59 -3.77
CA ILE A 164 10.14 -28.91 -2.50
C ILE A 164 8.91 -28.07 -2.15
N GLU A 165 8.60 -28.17 -0.87
CA GLU A 165 7.39 -27.91 -0.11
C GLU A 165 7.25 -26.44 0.32
N ALA A 166 6.00 -26.01 0.55
CA ALA A 166 5.66 -24.70 1.14
C ALA A 166 5.73 -24.74 2.68
N PRO A 167 6.05 -23.64 3.37
CA PRO A 167 6.27 -23.65 4.82
C PRO A 167 4.98 -23.51 5.65
N ALA A 168 4.93 -24.25 6.76
CA ALA A 168 3.90 -24.24 7.80
C ALA A 168 4.21 -23.22 8.94
N PRO A 169 3.22 -22.83 9.78
CA PRO A 169 3.34 -21.77 10.80
C PRO A 169 4.02 -22.24 12.12
N PRO A 170 4.47 -21.31 13.00
CA PRO A 170 5.38 -21.65 14.10
C PRO A 170 4.65 -22.15 15.37
N PRO A 171 5.28 -23.05 16.17
CA PRO A 171 4.81 -23.41 17.49
C PRO A 171 5.51 -22.63 18.63
N ALA A 172 4.84 -22.63 19.77
CA ALA A 172 5.15 -21.94 21.01
C ALA A 172 6.43 -22.42 21.72
N THR A 173 7.11 -21.49 22.38
CA THR A 173 8.27 -21.75 23.25
C THR A 173 7.87 -21.56 24.72
N ARG A 174 7.91 -22.63 25.52
CA ARG A 174 7.97 -22.56 26.99
C ARG A 174 9.21 -23.33 27.49
N SER A 175 10.10 -22.54 28.09
CA SER A 175 11.03 -22.82 29.22
C SER A 175 11.55 -24.25 29.46
N LYS A 176 12.88 -24.35 29.56
CA LYS A 176 13.56 -25.35 30.42
C LYS A 176 14.46 -24.63 31.42
N PHE A 177 14.24 -24.92 32.71
CA PHE A 177 15.26 -24.90 33.75
C PHE A 177 15.49 -26.35 34.23
N ARG A 178 16.77 -26.64 34.50
CA ARG A 178 17.44 -27.83 35.08
C ARG A 178 16.85 -28.18 36.47
N GLU A 179 16.95 -29.35 37.11
CA GLU A 179 17.98 -30.41 37.17
C GLU A 179 17.44 -31.63 37.96
N GLU A 180 18.10 -32.80 37.78
CA GLU A 180 18.26 -33.94 38.71
C GLU A 180 17.18 -35.04 38.96
N SER A 181 17.46 -36.22 38.36
CA SER A 181 17.84 -37.47 39.05
C SER A 181 16.93 -38.73 38.94
N LYS A 182 17.60 -39.82 38.53
CA LYS A 182 17.39 -41.28 38.73
C LYS A 182 16.25 -42.06 38.05
N ALA A 183 16.69 -42.77 37.00
CA ALA A 183 16.78 -44.24 36.87
C ALA A 183 15.54 -45.13 36.58
N ALA A 184 15.69 -45.82 35.42
CA ALA A 184 15.40 -47.23 35.12
C ALA A 184 14.00 -47.66 34.60
N ALA A 185 14.01 -48.07 33.32
CA ALA A 185 13.41 -49.28 32.70
C ALA A 185 11.88 -49.51 32.81
N ALA A 186 11.15 -50.04 31.83
CA ALA A 186 11.33 -50.38 30.42
C ALA A 186 9.91 -50.72 29.87
N THR A 187 9.62 -50.31 28.62
CA THR A 187 8.83 -51.00 27.57
C THR A 187 7.62 -51.90 27.90
N VAL A 188 6.43 -51.51 27.38
CA VAL A 188 5.61 -52.16 26.31
C VAL A 188 4.10 -52.00 26.52
N ALA A 189 3.43 -51.68 25.41
CA ALA A 189 2.01 -51.40 25.20
C ALA A 189 1.12 -52.67 25.24
N PRO A 190 -0.23 -52.51 25.22
CA PRO A 190 -1.21 -53.52 25.63
C PRO A 190 -1.75 -54.35 24.45
N ASP A 191 -2.45 -55.46 24.71
CA ASP A 191 -3.93 -55.55 24.63
C ASP A 191 -4.44 -57.02 24.51
N LYS A 192 -5.61 -57.24 25.15
CA LYS A 192 -6.75 -58.11 24.75
C LYS A 192 -6.84 -59.64 25.04
N ALA A 193 -7.96 -59.95 25.73
CA ALA A 193 -8.89 -61.11 25.59
C ALA A 193 -8.42 -62.52 26.01
N GLU A 194 -9.23 -63.44 26.56
CA GLU A 194 -10.60 -63.52 27.12
C GLU A 194 -10.79 -64.99 27.59
N GLN A 195 -11.87 -65.26 28.36
CA GLN A 195 -12.54 -66.56 28.59
C GLN A 195 -12.10 -67.47 29.76
N GLY A 196 -13.12 -67.96 30.48
CA GLY A 196 -13.01 -69.04 31.47
C GLY A 196 -14.22 -69.09 32.40
N GLU A 197 -15.22 -69.88 32.03
CA GLU A 197 -16.61 -69.95 32.50
C GLU A 197 -16.82 -70.90 33.71
N THR A 198 -18.02 -70.81 34.32
CA THR A 198 -18.82 -71.85 35.04
C THR A 198 -18.97 -71.85 36.59
N THR A 199 -20.25 -71.73 37.01
CA THR A 199 -21.03 -72.42 38.09
C THR A 199 -20.64 -72.19 39.57
N GLU A 200 -21.50 -72.01 40.58
CA GLU A 200 -22.95 -72.24 40.81
C GLU A 200 -23.36 -71.61 42.19
N SER A 201 -24.67 -71.28 42.36
CA SER A 201 -25.51 -71.20 43.61
C SER A 201 -25.02 -70.44 44.87
N GLU A 202 -25.82 -69.69 45.66
CA GLU A 202 -27.26 -69.42 45.74
C GLU A 202 -27.50 -68.26 46.75
N ALA A 203 -28.06 -67.15 46.25
CA ALA A 203 -29.12 -66.31 46.81
C ALA A 203 -29.55 -66.38 48.31
N PHE A 204 -29.60 -65.22 48.99
CA PHE A 204 -30.87 -64.64 49.50
C PHE A 204 -30.72 -63.17 49.92
N ALA A 205 -31.73 -62.37 49.58
CA ALA A 205 -31.86 -60.94 49.87
C ALA A 205 -32.71 -60.69 51.13
N ALA A 206 -32.54 -59.54 51.80
CA ALA A 206 -33.62 -58.64 52.26
C ALA A 206 -33.14 -57.59 53.29
N THR A 207 -33.48 -56.31 53.05
CA THR A 207 -33.69 -55.21 54.03
C THR A 207 -34.98 -55.46 54.86
N PRO A 208 -35.42 -54.66 55.86
CA PRO A 208 -34.82 -53.57 56.68
C PRO A 208 -35.19 -53.65 58.21
N GLU A 209 -34.90 -52.56 58.95
CA GLU A 209 -35.54 -52.05 60.21
C GLU A 209 -35.12 -52.52 61.64
N SER A 210 -35.01 -51.51 62.52
CA SER A 210 -34.57 -51.47 63.93
C SER A 210 -35.53 -52.14 64.94
N PRO A 211 -35.12 -52.41 66.21
CA PRO A 211 -35.49 -51.50 67.33
C PRO A 211 -34.57 -51.43 68.59
N THR A 212 -34.56 -50.26 69.22
CA THR A 212 -34.69 -49.87 70.66
C THR A 212 -34.13 -50.69 71.86
N ASN A 213 -33.21 -50.02 72.59
CA ASN A 213 -32.94 -49.82 74.05
C ASN A 213 -32.91 -50.95 75.12
N ALA A 214 -31.81 -50.97 75.90
CA ALA A 214 -31.69 -50.59 77.34
C ALA A 214 -30.26 -50.93 77.87
N GLU A 215 -29.42 -49.94 78.23
CA GLU A 215 -28.96 -49.58 79.61
C GLU A 215 -27.94 -50.59 80.22
N GLU A 216 -26.74 -50.26 80.72
CA GLU A 216 -26.18 -49.06 81.36
C GLU A 216 -24.62 -49.16 81.49
N ALA A 217 -23.97 -48.03 81.82
CA ALA A 217 -22.56 -47.76 82.18
C ALA A 217 -21.61 -47.47 81.00
N GLY A 218 -20.96 -46.30 80.84
CA GLY A 218 -20.85 -45.08 81.62
C GLY A 218 -19.55 -44.36 81.21
N LYS A 219 -19.62 -43.04 80.92
CA LYS A 219 -18.53 -42.07 80.60
C LYS A 219 -17.77 -42.34 79.29
N THR A 220 -17.67 -41.46 78.30
CA THR A 220 -17.62 -39.99 78.30
C THR A 220 -18.00 -39.51 76.89
N ARG A 221 -18.84 -38.47 76.81
CA ARG A 221 -19.30 -37.84 75.57
C ARG A 221 -18.10 -37.18 74.87
N GLY A 222 -17.60 -37.81 73.81
CA GLY A 222 -16.66 -37.20 72.87
C GLY A 222 -17.43 -36.29 71.94
N GLU A 223 -17.61 -35.04 72.37
CA GLU A 223 -18.05 -33.95 71.52
C GLU A 223 -17.06 -33.80 70.36
N SER A 224 -17.48 -34.18 69.16
CA SER A 224 -16.70 -33.98 67.94
C SER A 224 -16.78 -32.49 67.55
N PRO A 225 -15.66 -31.80 67.34
CA PRO A 225 -15.63 -30.35 67.25
C PRO A 225 -16.18 -29.86 65.92
N ALA A 226 -17.41 -29.32 65.92
CA ALA A 226 -17.83 -28.33 64.95
C ALA A 226 -17.50 -26.93 65.49
N PRO A 227 -16.30 -26.38 65.17
CA PRO A 227 -16.22 -24.95 64.86
C PRO A 227 -15.15 -24.56 63.80
N ALA A 228 -14.77 -25.44 62.86
CA ALA A 228 -13.73 -25.13 61.87
C ALA A 228 -14.21 -24.41 60.59
N LEU A 229 -15.50 -24.52 60.23
CA LEU A 229 -16.05 -23.93 58.99
C LEU A 229 -16.56 -22.49 59.16
N ALA A 230 -16.96 -22.09 60.37
CA ALA A 230 -17.59 -20.79 60.61
C ALA A 230 -16.64 -19.58 60.50
N ASN A 231 -15.32 -19.83 60.44
CA ASN A 231 -14.31 -18.76 60.46
C ASN A 231 -13.47 -18.69 59.16
N ARG A 232 -13.88 -19.41 58.10
CA ARG A 232 -13.21 -19.31 56.79
C ARG A 232 -13.68 -18.07 56.06
N LYS A 233 -12.73 -17.31 55.52
CA LYS A 233 -12.97 -16.13 54.68
C LYS A 233 -12.83 -16.57 53.21
N LEU A 234 -13.97 -16.90 52.59
CA LEU A 234 -14.03 -17.34 51.19
C LEU A 234 -14.63 -16.24 50.31
N ILE A 235 -13.91 -15.86 49.25
CA ILE A 235 -14.42 -14.97 48.21
C ILE A 235 -14.96 -15.83 47.08
N ARG A 236 -16.22 -15.61 46.69
CA ARG A 236 -16.85 -16.33 45.57
C ARG A 236 -17.25 -15.36 44.48
N ASN A 237 -16.87 -15.67 43.24
CA ASN A 237 -17.19 -14.87 42.07
C ASN A 237 -17.67 -15.75 40.92
N ALA A 238 -18.59 -15.24 40.11
CA ALA A 238 -19.07 -15.93 38.93
C ALA A 238 -19.15 -15.01 37.72
N ILE A 239 -18.77 -15.53 36.56
CA ILE A 239 -18.92 -14.86 35.27
C ILE A 239 -19.83 -15.73 34.42
N VAL A 240 -20.89 -15.16 33.89
CA VAL A 240 -21.90 -15.88 33.11
C VAL A 240 -22.16 -15.13 31.83
N GLU A 241 -22.15 -15.82 30.70
CA GLU A 241 -22.54 -15.30 29.39
C GLU A 241 -23.81 -16.01 28.94
N LEU A 242 -24.89 -15.25 28.79
CA LEU A 242 -26.19 -15.75 28.34
C LEU A 242 -26.63 -15.08 27.04
N GLU A 243 -27.11 -15.90 26.11
CA GLU A 243 -27.88 -15.45 24.95
C GLU A 243 -29.37 -15.49 25.29
N ILE A 244 -30.06 -14.37 25.11
CA ILE A 244 -31.45 -14.16 25.58
C ILE A 244 -32.35 -13.67 24.44
N LEU A 245 -33.66 -13.78 24.62
CA LEU A 245 -34.63 -13.29 23.62
C LEU A 245 -34.91 -11.79 23.74
N SER A 246 -34.95 -11.26 24.97
CA SER A 246 -35.22 -9.85 25.26
C SER A 246 -34.41 -9.41 26.47
N PHE A 247 -33.61 -8.36 26.29
CA PHE A 247 -32.77 -7.79 27.34
C PHE A 247 -33.59 -7.28 28.54
N ASP A 248 -34.62 -6.47 28.27
CA ASP A 248 -35.43 -5.87 29.33
C ASP A 248 -36.15 -6.93 30.18
N ASN A 249 -36.67 -7.98 29.54
CA ASN A 249 -37.32 -9.09 30.25
C ASN A 249 -36.32 -9.88 31.11
N ALA A 250 -35.12 -10.12 30.58
CA ALA A 250 -34.07 -10.83 31.31
C ALA A 250 -33.61 -10.04 32.55
N VAL A 251 -33.37 -8.73 32.42
CA VAL A 251 -32.98 -7.87 33.55
C VAL A 251 -34.05 -7.88 34.64
N GLN A 252 -35.34 -7.76 34.28
CA GLN A 252 -36.44 -7.82 35.25
C GLN A 252 -36.47 -9.16 36.01
N LYS A 253 -36.31 -10.28 35.30
CA LYS A 253 -36.27 -11.61 35.92
C LYS A 253 -35.03 -11.81 36.79
N ILE A 254 -33.86 -11.36 36.35
CA ILE A 254 -32.63 -11.38 37.15
C ILE A 254 -32.82 -10.57 38.43
N THR A 255 -33.46 -9.40 38.35
CA THR A 255 -33.77 -8.57 39.52
C THR A 255 -34.67 -9.30 40.51
N ALA A 256 -35.73 -9.95 40.02
CA ALA A 256 -36.64 -10.73 40.87
C ALA A 256 -35.91 -11.89 41.57
N VAL A 257 -35.14 -12.68 40.82
CA VAL A 257 -34.36 -13.81 41.36
C VAL A 257 -33.28 -13.32 42.34
N ALA A 258 -32.63 -12.19 42.07
CA ALA A 258 -31.65 -11.60 42.99
C ALA A 258 -32.32 -11.25 44.33
N ASN A 259 -33.49 -10.61 44.30
CA ASN A 259 -34.22 -10.24 45.51
C ASN A 259 -34.71 -11.47 46.30
N GLU A 260 -35.15 -12.53 45.61
CA GLU A 260 -35.53 -13.81 46.25
C GLU A 260 -34.37 -14.45 47.02
N GLU A 261 -33.16 -14.39 46.45
CA GLU A 261 -31.94 -14.98 47.03
C GLU A 261 -31.20 -14.03 47.99
N HIS A 262 -31.88 -12.98 48.48
CA HIS A 262 -31.35 -11.94 49.37
C HIS A 262 -30.12 -11.19 48.80
N GLY A 263 -30.09 -11.02 47.49
CA GLY A 263 -29.12 -10.21 46.76
C GLY A 263 -29.71 -8.90 46.23
N TYR A 264 -28.87 -8.15 45.51
CA TYR A 264 -29.27 -6.92 44.82
C TYR A 264 -28.42 -6.69 43.57
N ILE A 265 -28.95 -5.89 42.64
CA ILE A 265 -28.23 -5.46 41.43
C ILE A 265 -27.34 -4.28 41.79
N ALA A 266 -26.04 -4.41 41.56
CA ALA A 266 -25.06 -3.36 41.79
C ALA A 266 -24.93 -2.44 40.57
N THR A 267 -24.95 -3.01 39.36
CA THR A 267 -24.76 -2.25 38.12
C THR A 267 -25.52 -2.91 36.97
N THR A 268 -26.06 -2.10 36.08
CA THR A 268 -26.67 -2.57 34.83
C THR A 268 -26.28 -1.58 33.74
N ASP A 269 -25.55 -2.10 32.75
CA ASP A 269 -25.14 -1.36 31.57
C ASP A 269 -25.75 -2.04 30.35
N SER A 270 -26.21 -1.24 29.39
CA SER A 270 -26.76 -1.74 28.14
C SER A 270 -26.37 -0.86 26.97
N GLU A 271 -26.16 -1.50 25.83
CA GLU A 271 -25.83 -0.86 24.56
C GLU A 271 -26.78 -1.41 23.49
N LYS A 272 -27.40 -0.49 22.75
CA LYS A 272 -28.28 -0.82 21.63
C LYS A 272 -27.50 -0.78 20.33
N GLN A 273 -27.52 -1.87 19.59
CA GLN A 273 -26.89 -1.98 18.28
C GLN A 273 -27.75 -1.37 17.17
N ALA A 274 -27.14 -1.17 16.00
CA ALA A 274 -27.82 -0.62 14.81
C ALA A 274 -28.96 -1.51 14.27
N ASN A 275 -28.93 -2.82 14.55
CA ASN A 275 -30.03 -3.76 14.26
C ASN A 275 -31.16 -3.72 15.31
N GLY A 276 -31.06 -2.82 16.29
CA GLY A 276 -32.06 -2.66 17.34
C GLY A 276 -31.93 -3.66 18.49
N LYS A 277 -31.00 -4.62 18.40
CA LYS A 277 -30.72 -5.62 19.44
C LYS A 277 -29.92 -5.01 20.58
N LEU A 278 -30.13 -5.53 21.78
CA LEU A 278 -29.47 -5.07 23.00
C LEU A 278 -28.43 -6.09 23.48
N ARG A 279 -27.31 -5.57 23.97
CA ARG A 279 -26.35 -6.31 24.80
C ARG A 279 -26.04 -5.50 26.03
N GLY A 280 -25.58 -6.16 27.08
CA GLY A 280 -25.26 -5.47 28.31
C GLY A 280 -24.63 -6.36 29.36
N GLN A 281 -24.27 -5.72 30.46
CA GLN A 281 -23.70 -6.38 31.61
C GLN A 281 -24.53 -6.04 32.85
N VAL A 282 -24.85 -7.07 33.62
CA VAL A 282 -25.54 -6.94 34.90
C VAL A 282 -24.63 -7.51 35.97
N VAL A 283 -24.28 -6.69 36.96
CA VAL A 283 -23.51 -7.12 38.13
C VAL A 283 -24.45 -7.28 39.30
N VAL A 284 -24.53 -8.49 39.83
CA VAL A 284 -25.40 -8.86 40.95
C VAL A 284 -24.54 -9.25 42.15
N LYS A 285 -24.92 -8.78 43.33
CA LYS A 285 -24.34 -9.18 44.61
C LYS A 285 -25.33 -10.06 45.35
N VAL A 286 -24.93 -11.28 45.70
CA VAL A 286 -25.78 -12.29 46.36
C VAL A 286 -25.03 -12.86 47.56
N LEU A 287 -25.75 -13.34 48.57
CA LEU A 287 -25.13 -14.06 49.69
C LEU A 287 -24.35 -15.29 49.17
N PRO A 288 -23.13 -15.56 49.67
CA PRO A 288 -22.30 -16.67 49.18
C PRO A 288 -22.95 -18.05 49.27
N GLU A 289 -23.88 -18.24 50.20
CA GLU A 289 -24.64 -19.48 50.41
C GLU A 289 -25.71 -19.70 49.33
N ASN A 290 -26.28 -18.61 48.80
CA ASN A 290 -27.35 -18.66 47.79
C ASN A 290 -26.82 -18.54 46.35
N LEU A 291 -25.51 -18.34 46.18
CA LEU A 291 -24.88 -18.17 44.85
C LEU A 291 -25.21 -19.32 43.90
N ASP A 292 -25.10 -20.56 44.37
CA ASP A 292 -25.27 -21.74 43.52
C ASP A 292 -26.73 -21.90 43.06
N LEU A 293 -27.70 -21.55 43.92
CA LEU A 293 -29.14 -21.52 43.58
C LEU A 293 -29.47 -20.37 42.62
N PHE A 294 -28.91 -19.18 42.84
CA PHE A 294 -29.04 -18.04 41.95
C PHE A 294 -28.56 -18.39 40.53
N LEU A 295 -27.37 -19.00 40.41
CA LEU A 295 -26.80 -19.42 39.13
C LEU A 295 -27.66 -20.47 38.40
N GLN A 296 -28.30 -21.39 39.13
CA GLN A 296 -29.23 -22.36 38.54
C GLN A 296 -30.48 -21.68 37.96
N LYS A 297 -31.08 -20.74 38.70
CA LYS A 297 -32.28 -20.02 38.25
C LYS A 297 -32.02 -19.18 37.00
N ILE A 298 -30.90 -18.44 36.93
CA ILE A 298 -30.61 -17.58 35.78
C ILE A 298 -30.33 -18.35 34.49
N ARG A 299 -29.85 -19.61 34.57
CA ARG A 299 -29.64 -20.47 33.39
C ARG A 299 -30.93 -20.74 32.62
N SER A 300 -32.08 -20.65 33.27
CA SER A 300 -33.39 -20.83 32.61
C SER A 300 -33.86 -19.62 31.78
N LEU A 301 -33.18 -18.48 31.92
CA LEU A 301 -33.57 -17.22 31.28
C LEU A 301 -33.13 -17.11 29.82
N GLY A 302 -32.16 -17.93 29.41
CA GLY A 302 -31.58 -17.91 28.07
C GLY A 302 -30.69 -19.12 27.82
N GLU A 303 -29.99 -19.10 26.69
CA GLU A 303 -28.99 -20.11 26.34
C GLU A 303 -27.66 -19.75 26.99
N LEU A 304 -27.15 -20.64 27.85
CA LEU A 304 -25.86 -20.45 28.51
C LEU A 304 -24.71 -20.67 27.51
N LYS A 305 -23.95 -19.62 27.21
CA LYS A 305 -22.76 -19.72 26.35
C LYS A 305 -21.51 -20.06 27.15
N LYS A 306 -21.35 -19.45 28.32
CA LYS A 306 -20.19 -19.66 29.17
C LYS A 306 -20.55 -19.43 30.63
N GLN A 307 -19.96 -20.24 31.50
CA GLN A 307 -20.01 -20.01 32.94
C GLN A 307 -18.66 -20.34 33.56
N THR A 308 -18.15 -19.40 34.35
CA THR A 308 -16.97 -19.60 35.20
C THR A 308 -17.37 -19.29 36.63
N LEU A 309 -17.02 -20.17 37.55
CA LEU A 309 -17.20 -20.00 39.00
C LEU A 309 -15.82 -20.08 39.66
N GLY A 310 -15.46 -19.06 40.42
CA GLY A 310 -14.23 -18.99 41.19
C GLY A 310 -14.51 -18.99 42.68
N THR A 311 -13.60 -19.57 43.45
CA THR A 311 -13.59 -19.50 44.91
C THR A 311 -12.16 -19.34 45.37
N GLU A 312 -11.91 -18.30 46.14
CA GLU A 312 -10.60 -17.97 46.69
C GLU A 312 -10.67 -18.00 48.22
N ASP A 313 -9.75 -18.75 48.83
CA ASP A 313 -9.63 -18.80 50.29
C ASP A 313 -8.60 -17.78 50.77
N VAL A 314 -9.09 -16.68 51.34
CA VAL A 314 -8.26 -15.59 51.88
C VAL A 314 -8.10 -15.69 53.40
N THR A 315 -8.54 -16.79 54.04
CA THR A 315 -8.55 -16.95 55.50
C THR A 315 -7.18 -16.69 56.11
N LYS A 316 -6.12 -17.29 55.55
CA LYS A 316 -4.76 -17.12 56.07
C LYS A 316 -4.26 -15.69 55.92
N ALA A 317 -4.44 -15.09 54.73
CA ALA A 317 -3.98 -13.74 54.44
C ALA A 317 -4.73 -12.71 55.30
N TYR A 318 -6.04 -12.89 55.48
CA TYR A 318 -6.88 -12.03 56.31
C TYR A 318 -6.41 -12.01 57.76
N PHE A 319 -6.25 -13.19 58.38
CA PHE A 319 -5.83 -13.26 59.78
C PHE A 319 -4.37 -12.81 60.00
N ASP A 320 -3.47 -13.02 59.02
CA ASP A 320 -2.11 -12.48 59.08
C ASP A 320 -2.12 -10.94 59.04
N THR A 321 -2.85 -10.34 58.10
CA THR A 321 -2.98 -8.88 58.00
C THR A 321 -3.65 -8.28 59.25
N ASP A 322 -4.67 -8.93 59.82
CA ASP A 322 -5.30 -8.49 61.07
C ASP A 322 -4.33 -8.54 62.26
N ALA A 323 -3.52 -9.61 62.38
CA ALA A 323 -2.50 -9.70 63.41
C ALA A 323 -1.41 -8.63 63.24
N ARG A 324 -0.97 -8.38 62.01
CA ARG A 324 -0.01 -7.32 61.67
C ARG A 324 -0.56 -5.92 61.97
N LEU A 325 -1.84 -5.68 61.65
CA LEU A 325 -2.54 -4.44 61.97
C LEU A 325 -2.55 -4.17 63.47
N LYS A 326 -2.92 -5.18 64.29
CA LYS A 326 -2.92 -5.06 65.75
C LYS A 326 -1.53 -4.71 66.30
N ASN A 327 -0.49 -5.35 65.77
CA ASN A 327 0.90 -5.05 66.16
C ASN A 327 1.33 -3.64 65.73
N ALA A 328 0.91 -3.19 64.54
CA ALA A 328 1.19 -1.84 64.05
C ALA A 328 0.53 -0.76 64.91
N HIS A 329 -0.71 -0.97 65.38
CA HIS A 329 -1.36 -0.05 66.33
C HIS A 329 -0.63 0.01 67.69
N VAL A 330 -0.10 -1.11 68.19
CA VAL A 330 0.73 -1.10 69.41
C VAL A 330 2.01 -0.30 69.18
N MET A 331 2.65 -0.43 68.01
CA MET A 331 3.82 0.36 67.64
C MET A 331 3.49 1.86 67.53
N GLU A 332 2.37 2.20 66.88
CA GLU A 332 1.88 3.57 66.78
C GLU A 332 1.73 4.19 68.17
N GLN A 333 1.09 3.49 69.10
CA GLN A 333 0.88 4.01 70.45
C GLN A 333 2.20 4.21 71.20
N ARG A 334 3.16 3.30 71.05
CA ARG A 334 4.51 3.46 71.63
C ARG A 334 5.25 4.66 71.05
N LEU A 335 5.13 4.90 69.75
CA LEU A 335 5.71 6.08 69.09
C LEU A 335 5.06 7.38 69.60
N ILE A 336 3.73 7.39 69.74
CA ILE A 336 2.99 8.52 70.31
C ILE A 336 3.42 8.79 71.76
N ASP A 337 3.56 7.75 72.58
CA ASP A 337 3.97 7.91 73.98
C ASP A 337 5.43 8.38 74.10
N MET A 338 6.32 7.97 73.19
CA MET A 338 7.66 8.53 73.07
C MET A 338 7.64 10.01 72.71
N LEU A 339 6.74 10.46 71.83
CA LEU A 339 6.60 11.90 71.51
C LEU A 339 6.07 12.71 72.71
N LYS A 340 5.18 12.14 73.53
CA LYS A 340 4.64 12.80 74.74
C LYS A 340 5.66 12.94 75.87
N THR A 341 6.54 11.95 76.02
CA THR A 341 7.46 11.83 77.17
C THR A 341 8.87 12.32 76.90
N LYS A 342 9.31 12.43 75.63
CA LYS A 342 10.67 12.87 75.29
C LYS A 342 10.81 14.40 75.31
N THR A 343 11.72 14.89 76.14
CA THR A 343 12.24 16.28 76.19
C THR A 343 13.66 16.38 75.59
N GLY A 344 13.88 15.72 74.44
CA GLY A 344 15.19 15.55 73.79
C GLY A 344 15.50 16.51 72.64
N LYS A 345 16.57 16.22 71.87
CA LYS A 345 16.99 17.03 70.70
C LYS A 345 15.92 16.99 69.60
N VAL A 346 15.70 18.11 68.91
CA VAL A 346 14.72 18.25 67.81
C VAL A 346 14.88 17.18 66.73
N SER A 347 16.11 16.76 66.43
CA SER A 347 16.40 15.69 65.46
C SER A 347 15.77 14.34 65.83
N ASP A 348 15.72 13.99 67.11
CA ASP A 348 15.17 12.71 67.57
C ASP A 348 13.64 12.74 67.49
N LEU A 349 13.03 13.92 67.68
CA LEU A 349 11.59 14.14 67.54
C LEU A 349 11.16 13.97 66.07
N LEU A 350 11.88 14.61 65.15
CA LEU A 350 11.62 14.50 63.71
C LEU A 350 11.74 13.05 63.20
N GLN A 351 12.67 12.27 63.74
CA GLN A 351 12.83 10.86 63.37
C GLN A 351 11.66 10.00 63.87
N VAL A 352 11.18 10.24 65.09
CA VAL A 352 9.99 9.54 65.63
C VAL A 352 8.73 9.94 64.87
N GLU A 353 8.58 11.21 64.50
CA GLU A 353 7.47 11.69 63.65
C GLU A 353 7.49 11.03 62.27
N LYS A 354 8.67 10.89 61.65
CA LYS A 354 8.81 10.21 60.37
C LYS A 354 8.40 8.74 60.44
N GLU A 355 8.86 8.01 61.46
CA GLU A 355 8.46 6.62 61.68
C GLU A 355 6.98 6.49 62.03
N LEU A 356 6.42 7.42 62.79
CA LEU A 356 4.98 7.47 63.07
C LEU A 356 4.17 7.65 61.79
N GLY A 357 4.60 8.54 60.89
CA GLY A 357 3.99 8.70 59.57
C GLY A 357 4.01 7.41 58.75
N ARG A 358 5.17 6.71 58.73
CA ARG A 358 5.34 5.41 58.05
C ARG A 358 4.40 4.35 58.61
N VAL A 359 4.32 4.22 59.93
CA VAL A 359 3.45 3.23 60.61
C VAL A 359 1.98 3.53 60.34
N ARG A 360 1.56 4.80 60.36
CA ARG A 360 0.18 5.18 60.02
C ARG A 360 -0.18 4.83 58.58
N GLU A 361 0.71 5.08 57.63
CA GLU A 361 0.50 4.69 56.24
C GLU A 361 0.35 3.17 56.10
N GLU A 362 1.17 2.38 56.81
CA GLU A 362 1.04 0.91 56.84
C GLU A 362 -0.29 0.46 57.46
N ILE A 363 -0.72 1.10 58.55
CA ILE A 363 -2.03 0.84 59.19
C ILE A 363 -3.17 1.10 58.20
N GLU A 364 -3.18 2.27 57.55
CA GLU A 364 -4.24 2.64 56.60
C GLU A 364 -4.32 1.65 55.42
N LYS A 365 -3.18 1.22 54.89
CA LYS A 365 -3.10 0.18 53.84
C LYS A 365 -3.71 -1.15 54.32
N MET A 366 -3.27 -1.67 55.46
CA MET A 366 -3.76 -2.93 56.01
C MET A 366 -5.26 -2.86 56.37
N GLN A 367 -5.73 -1.73 56.91
CA GLN A 367 -7.16 -1.51 57.15
C GLN A 367 -7.97 -1.49 55.85
N GLY A 368 -7.43 -0.87 54.80
CA GLY A 368 -8.03 -0.88 53.46
C GLY A 368 -8.16 -2.29 52.89
N GLU A 369 -7.10 -3.09 52.99
CA GLU A 369 -7.09 -4.49 52.55
C GLU A 369 -8.14 -5.35 53.29
N LEU A 370 -8.20 -5.25 54.63
CA LEU A 370 -9.20 -5.98 55.42
C LEU A 370 -10.63 -5.57 55.06
N LYS A 371 -10.89 -4.26 54.92
CA LYS A 371 -12.20 -3.76 54.47
C LYS A 371 -12.57 -4.28 53.09
N TYR A 372 -11.60 -4.36 52.18
CA TYR A 372 -11.80 -4.92 50.85
C TYR A 372 -12.20 -6.40 50.93
N TRP A 373 -11.42 -7.24 51.62
CA TRP A 373 -11.75 -8.65 51.79
C TRP A 373 -13.09 -8.87 52.51
N ASP A 374 -13.41 -8.09 53.55
CA ASP A 374 -14.70 -8.18 54.21
C ASP A 374 -15.86 -7.88 53.26
N SER A 375 -15.71 -6.90 52.37
CA SER A 375 -16.73 -6.61 51.35
C SER A 375 -16.89 -7.73 50.31
N GLN A 376 -15.82 -8.45 49.99
CA GLN A 376 -15.80 -9.56 49.02
C GLN A 376 -16.25 -10.90 49.62
N VAL A 377 -16.07 -11.08 50.93
CA VAL A 377 -16.53 -12.27 51.66
C VAL A 377 -18.01 -12.14 52.01
N GLN A 378 -18.50 -10.92 52.28
CA GLN A 378 -19.91 -10.70 52.63
C GLN A 378 -20.85 -11.00 51.46
N PHE A 379 -20.45 -10.70 50.22
CA PHE A 379 -21.26 -10.92 49.03
C PHE A 379 -20.46 -11.59 47.92
N ALA A 380 -21.04 -12.63 47.33
CA ALA A 380 -20.56 -13.16 46.07
C ALA A 380 -20.93 -12.21 44.93
N THR A 381 -19.95 -11.92 44.05
CA THR A 381 -20.15 -11.06 42.88
C THR A 381 -20.41 -11.91 41.65
N VAL A 382 -21.56 -11.72 41.01
CA VAL A 382 -21.93 -12.38 39.75
C VAL A 382 -21.97 -11.34 38.63
N THR A 383 -21.12 -11.53 37.64
CA THR A 383 -21.08 -10.71 36.43
C THR A 383 -21.77 -11.46 35.31
N ILE A 384 -22.92 -10.95 34.88
CA ILE A 384 -23.76 -11.56 33.85
C ILE A 384 -23.67 -10.71 32.59
N SER A 385 -23.05 -11.25 31.55
CA SER A 385 -23.07 -10.69 30.21
C SER A 385 -24.29 -11.23 29.46
N LEU A 386 -25.15 -10.33 29.01
CA LEU A 386 -26.38 -10.63 28.30
C LEU A 386 -26.26 -10.15 26.86
N ALA A 387 -26.61 -11.01 25.91
CA ALA A 387 -26.66 -10.69 24.49
C ALA A 387 -28.00 -11.16 23.92
N GLU A 388 -28.73 -10.30 23.22
CA GLU A 388 -29.92 -10.76 22.51
C GLU A 388 -29.57 -11.69 21.34
N LYS A 389 -30.46 -12.64 21.05
CA LYS A 389 -30.32 -13.55 19.93
C LYS A 389 -30.26 -12.79 18.60
N ASP A 390 -29.47 -13.32 17.67
CA ASP A 390 -29.28 -12.79 16.31
C ASP A 390 -28.57 -11.42 16.28
N MET A 391 -27.71 -11.16 17.28
CA MET A 391 -26.88 -9.95 17.34
C MET A 391 -25.98 -9.75 16.10
N GLU A 392 -25.59 -10.83 15.44
CA GLU A 392 -24.76 -10.77 14.23
C GLU A 392 -25.56 -10.49 12.96
N GLU A 393 -26.89 -10.54 13.00
CA GLU A 393 -27.69 -10.26 11.82
C GLU A 393 -27.65 -8.77 11.45
N PRO A 394 -27.34 -8.46 10.18
CA PRO A 394 -27.31 -7.08 9.72
C PRO A 394 -28.72 -6.52 9.61
N ALA A 395 -28.89 -5.28 10.07
CA ALA A 395 -30.17 -4.58 10.06
C ALA A 395 -30.66 -4.30 8.63
N ALA A 396 -29.70 -3.97 7.76
CA ALA A 396 -29.93 -3.63 6.36
C ALA A 396 -28.65 -3.87 5.57
N PHE A 397 -28.79 -4.04 4.26
CA PHE A 397 -27.66 -4.00 3.34
C PHE A 397 -27.73 -2.71 2.53
N LEU A 398 -26.67 -1.90 2.61
CA LEU A 398 -26.43 -0.81 1.69
C LEU A 398 -25.74 -1.34 0.44
N ILE A 399 -26.36 -1.15 -0.72
CA ILE A 399 -25.74 -1.41 -2.00
C ILE A 399 -25.12 -0.11 -2.50
N ARG A 400 -23.78 -0.08 -2.56
CA ARG A 400 -23.03 0.98 -3.23
C ARG A 400 -22.66 0.53 -4.62
N GLU A 401 -22.92 1.39 -5.59
CA GLU A 401 -22.59 1.14 -6.98
C GLU A 401 -21.54 2.15 -7.43
N ARG A 402 -20.47 1.65 -8.04
CA ARG A 402 -19.43 2.47 -8.68
C ARG A 402 -19.39 2.14 -10.15
N ALA A 403 -19.60 3.15 -10.98
CA ALA A 403 -19.52 3.04 -12.42
C ALA A 403 -18.29 3.79 -12.92
N GLN A 404 -17.55 3.19 -13.84
CA GLN A 404 -16.45 3.80 -14.57
C GLN A 404 -16.84 3.87 -16.04
N LEU A 405 -16.77 5.06 -16.63
CA LEU A 405 -17.14 5.33 -18.01
C LEU A 405 -16.00 6.07 -18.70
N ALA A 406 -15.41 5.47 -19.73
CA ALA A 406 -14.45 6.11 -20.61
C ALA A 406 -15.12 6.44 -21.95
N LEU A 407 -14.99 7.69 -22.41
CA LEU A 407 -15.60 8.20 -23.62
C LEU A 407 -14.55 8.84 -24.52
N TYR A 408 -14.69 8.63 -25.83
CA TYR A 408 -14.04 9.43 -26.86
C TYR A 408 -15.02 10.46 -27.41
N ALA A 409 -14.61 11.72 -27.44
CA ALA A 409 -15.40 12.83 -27.97
C ALA A 409 -14.62 13.61 -29.05
N PRO A 410 -15.31 14.15 -30.08
CA PRO A 410 -14.67 14.97 -31.10
C PRO A 410 -14.22 16.32 -30.52
N ASP A 411 -15.05 16.91 -29.65
CA ASP A 411 -14.74 18.11 -28.88
C ASP A 411 -14.90 17.81 -27.38
N VAL A 412 -13.77 17.63 -26.72
CA VAL A 412 -13.70 17.29 -25.29
C VAL A 412 -14.23 18.42 -24.41
N GLU A 413 -14.02 19.69 -24.79
CA GLU A 413 -14.43 20.83 -23.98
C GLU A 413 -15.93 21.08 -24.07
N LYS A 414 -16.49 20.98 -25.29
CA LYS A 414 -17.94 21.02 -25.47
C LYS A 414 -18.63 19.89 -24.70
N THR A 415 -18.14 18.66 -24.86
CA THR A 415 -18.70 17.47 -24.18
C THR A 415 -18.61 17.58 -22.66
N TYR A 416 -17.48 18.07 -22.15
CA TYR A 416 -17.29 18.35 -20.73
C TYR A 416 -18.33 19.34 -20.19
N ASN A 417 -18.58 20.44 -20.91
CA ASN A 417 -19.58 21.44 -20.51
C ASN A 417 -21.02 20.90 -20.59
N GLU A 418 -21.33 20.09 -21.60
CA GLU A 418 -22.64 19.43 -21.74
C GLU A 418 -22.89 18.43 -20.60
N ILE A 419 -21.91 17.60 -20.25
CA ILE A 419 -22.01 16.69 -19.10
C ILE A 419 -22.11 17.48 -17.79
N LYS A 420 -21.38 18.60 -17.67
CA LYS A 420 -21.48 19.47 -16.49
C LYS A 420 -22.88 20.08 -16.33
N SER A 421 -23.58 20.33 -17.43
CA SER A 421 -24.95 20.84 -17.41
C SER A 421 -26.00 19.83 -16.91
N LEU A 422 -25.65 18.54 -16.81
CA LEU A 422 -26.51 17.51 -16.22
C LEU A 422 -26.62 17.61 -14.69
N ALA A 423 -25.85 18.49 -14.05
CA ALA A 423 -25.89 18.70 -12.61
C ALA A 423 -27.31 19.06 -12.14
N SER A 424 -27.81 18.33 -11.15
CA SER A 424 -29.14 18.50 -10.58
C SER A 424 -29.09 18.18 -9.08
N PRO A 425 -30.16 18.44 -8.29
CA PRO A 425 -30.21 18.00 -6.90
C PRO A 425 -29.97 16.49 -6.72
N LYS A 426 -30.29 15.70 -7.76
CA LYS A 426 -30.13 14.24 -7.82
C LYS A 426 -28.82 13.80 -8.50
N VAL A 427 -28.13 14.68 -9.24
CA VAL A 427 -26.86 14.43 -9.92
C VAL A 427 -25.84 15.46 -9.46
N GLN A 428 -25.02 15.10 -8.48
CA GLN A 428 -24.06 16.01 -7.85
C GLN A 428 -22.66 15.77 -8.42
N ILE A 429 -22.06 16.77 -9.03
CA ILE A 429 -20.69 16.68 -9.53
C ILE A 429 -19.73 16.91 -8.36
N THR A 430 -18.91 15.91 -8.03
CA THR A 430 -17.92 15.98 -6.95
C THR A 430 -16.57 16.45 -7.43
N ASN A 431 -16.17 16.06 -8.64
CA ASN A 431 -14.95 16.49 -9.28
C ASN A 431 -15.20 16.75 -10.77
N ALA A 432 -14.59 17.81 -11.31
CA ALA A 432 -14.64 18.13 -12.72
C ALA A 432 -13.37 18.88 -13.11
N GLN A 433 -12.54 18.24 -13.92
CA GLN A 433 -11.24 18.75 -14.34
C GLN A 433 -11.10 18.62 -15.86
N LEU A 434 -10.67 19.71 -16.49
CA LEU A 434 -10.28 19.76 -17.88
C LEU A 434 -8.77 19.95 -17.94
N ASN A 435 -8.04 18.97 -18.44
CA ASN A 435 -6.60 19.00 -18.56
C ASN A 435 -6.20 19.33 -20.01
N ARG A 436 -5.30 20.29 -20.17
CA ARG A 436 -4.67 20.65 -21.44
C ARG A 436 -3.16 20.48 -21.29
N ASP A 437 -2.58 19.53 -22.02
CA ASP A 437 -1.14 19.35 -21.98
C ASP A 437 -0.40 20.35 -22.90
N TYR A 438 0.93 20.47 -22.70
CA TYR A 438 1.77 21.34 -23.53
C TYR A 438 1.81 20.94 -25.01
N SER A 439 1.36 19.73 -25.35
CA SER A 439 1.23 19.26 -26.74
C SER A 439 -0.13 19.62 -27.36
N GLY A 440 -0.96 20.37 -26.65
CA GLY A 440 -2.28 20.79 -27.10
C GLY A 440 -3.34 19.69 -27.04
N ARG A 441 -3.07 18.56 -26.37
CA ARG A 441 -4.07 17.52 -26.11
C ARG A 441 -4.96 17.93 -24.96
N VAL A 442 -6.25 17.70 -25.13
CA VAL A 442 -7.29 18.05 -24.16
C VAL A 442 -7.93 16.75 -23.72
N SER A 443 -8.04 16.55 -22.41
CA SER A 443 -8.73 15.44 -21.77
C SER A 443 -9.54 15.98 -20.59
N ALA A 444 -10.61 15.30 -20.21
CA ALA A 444 -11.39 15.68 -19.04
C ALA A 444 -11.64 14.48 -18.14
N GLN A 445 -11.71 14.74 -16.83
CA GLN A 445 -12.08 13.77 -15.82
C GLN A 445 -13.19 14.37 -14.97
N MET A 446 -14.24 13.57 -14.72
CA MET A 446 -15.37 14.00 -13.92
C MET A 446 -15.78 12.87 -12.98
N SER A 447 -16.16 13.23 -11.77
CA SER A 447 -16.75 12.32 -10.80
C SER A 447 -18.09 12.91 -10.37
N MET A 448 -19.12 12.07 -10.29
CA MET A 448 -20.45 12.50 -9.85
C MET A 448 -21.12 11.46 -8.97
N LEU A 449 -21.92 11.94 -8.03
CA LEU A 449 -22.80 11.17 -7.17
C LEU A 449 -24.24 11.31 -7.66
N ILE A 450 -24.83 10.19 -8.06
CA ILE A 450 -26.16 10.13 -8.67
C ILE A 450 -27.12 9.43 -7.72
N ALA A 451 -28.32 9.96 -7.54
CA ALA A 451 -29.38 9.30 -6.81
C ALA A 451 -29.74 7.96 -7.51
N PRO A 452 -29.97 6.86 -6.76
CA PRO A 452 -30.12 5.54 -7.36
C PRO A 452 -31.28 5.45 -8.35
N GLU A 453 -32.36 6.20 -8.16
CA GLU A 453 -33.50 6.28 -9.07
C GLU A 453 -33.22 7.00 -10.41
N GLU A 454 -32.18 7.83 -10.49
CA GLU A 454 -31.81 8.57 -11.71
C GLU A 454 -30.51 8.04 -12.36
N SER A 455 -29.88 7.03 -11.75
CA SER A 455 -28.60 6.46 -12.18
C SER A 455 -28.60 6.03 -13.64
N ASP A 456 -29.52 5.15 -14.04
CA ASP A 456 -29.61 4.63 -15.42
C ASP A 456 -29.85 5.75 -16.45
N GLY A 457 -30.73 6.71 -16.11
CA GLY A 457 -31.06 7.84 -16.98
C GLY A 457 -29.92 8.85 -17.12
N ALA A 458 -29.20 9.14 -16.04
CA ALA A 458 -28.03 10.03 -16.06
C ALA A 458 -26.87 9.39 -16.82
N ILE A 459 -26.53 8.13 -16.53
CA ILE A 459 -25.47 7.38 -17.24
C ILE A 459 -25.82 7.26 -18.73
N GLY A 460 -27.08 6.98 -19.06
CA GLY A 460 -27.56 6.93 -20.44
C GLY A 460 -27.35 8.26 -21.19
N ARG A 461 -27.68 9.40 -20.58
CA ARG A 461 -27.42 10.74 -21.16
C ARG A 461 -25.93 10.98 -21.37
N VAL A 462 -25.09 10.62 -20.40
CA VAL A 462 -23.63 10.78 -20.52
C VAL A 462 -23.07 9.95 -21.68
N LYS A 463 -23.55 8.72 -21.87
CA LYS A 463 -23.12 7.83 -22.97
C LYS A 463 -23.46 8.36 -24.37
N VAL A 464 -24.40 9.32 -24.50
CA VAL A 464 -24.79 9.89 -25.80
C VAL A 464 -23.81 10.97 -26.28
N PHE A 465 -23.08 11.64 -25.36
CA PHE A 465 -22.19 12.74 -25.73
C PHE A 465 -20.88 12.30 -26.38
N GLY A 466 -20.55 11.01 -26.32
CA GLY A 466 -19.33 10.50 -26.90
C GLY A 466 -19.41 9.00 -27.16
N ARG A 467 -18.41 8.49 -27.86
CA ARG A 467 -18.26 7.06 -28.12
C ARG A 467 -17.74 6.36 -26.85
N VAL A 468 -18.43 5.34 -26.39
CA VAL A 468 -18.02 4.58 -25.20
C VAL A 468 -16.82 3.69 -25.52
N GLU A 469 -15.70 3.93 -24.84
CA GLU A 469 -14.52 3.04 -24.86
C GLU A 469 -14.71 1.87 -23.92
N ASN A 470 -15.10 2.17 -22.68
CA ASN A 470 -15.30 1.18 -21.64
C ASN A 470 -16.38 1.67 -20.67
N PHE A 471 -17.25 0.76 -20.25
CA PHE A 471 -18.20 0.99 -19.18
C PHE A 471 -18.18 -0.21 -18.23
N GLN A 472 -17.79 0.02 -16.99
CA GLN A 472 -17.74 -1.01 -15.96
C GLN A 472 -18.54 -0.57 -14.75
N THR A 473 -19.33 -1.49 -14.21
CA THR A 473 -20.09 -1.29 -12.98
C THR A 473 -19.61 -2.27 -11.93
N GLN A 474 -19.30 -1.77 -10.75
CA GLN A 474 -18.96 -2.56 -9.57
C GLN A 474 -19.98 -2.31 -8.47
N THR A 475 -20.57 -3.39 -7.96
CA THR A 475 -21.56 -3.33 -6.89
C THR A 475 -20.95 -3.88 -5.60
N GLN A 476 -20.93 -3.06 -4.55
CA GLN A 476 -20.46 -3.43 -3.22
C GLN A 476 -21.64 -3.47 -2.24
N ARG A 477 -21.91 -4.64 -1.67
CA ARG A 477 -22.92 -4.81 -0.62
C ARG A 477 -22.25 -4.63 0.74
N THR A 478 -22.67 -3.65 1.52
CA THR A 478 -22.15 -3.38 2.87
C THR A 478 -23.27 -3.57 3.89
N ALA A 479 -23.03 -4.38 4.91
CA ALA A 479 -23.95 -4.54 6.03
C ALA A 479 -24.00 -3.27 6.90
N GLN A 480 -25.20 -2.84 7.27
CA GLN A 480 -25.43 -1.84 8.32
C GLN A 480 -25.73 -2.56 9.64
N GLY A 481 -24.78 -2.51 10.57
CA GLY A 481 -24.83 -3.29 11.81
C GLY A 481 -24.62 -4.78 11.57
N GLY A 482 -24.34 -5.52 12.64
CA GLY A 482 -24.09 -6.96 12.57
C GLY A 482 -22.78 -7.34 11.87
N ASN A 483 -22.61 -8.62 11.60
CA ASN A 483 -21.44 -9.21 10.96
C ASN A 483 -21.62 -9.22 9.43
N PRO A 484 -20.69 -8.62 8.64
CA PRO A 484 -20.79 -8.61 7.17
C PRO A 484 -20.72 -10.01 6.54
N ALA A 485 -20.24 -11.03 7.27
CA ALA A 485 -20.18 -12.41 6.81
C ALA A 485 -21.55 -13.14 6.88
N ALA A 486 -22.55 -12.59 7.57
CA ALA A 486 -23.91 -13.11 7.62
C ALA A 486 -24.70 -12.77 6.34
N ALA A 487 -24.11 -13.09 5.18
CA ALA A 487 -24.52 -12.65 3.83
C ALA A 487 -25.87 -13.22 3.33
N GLY A 488 -26.64 -13.87 4.20
CA GLY A 488 -27.84 -14.64 3.84
C GLY A 488 -29.09 -14.35 4.66
N SER A 489 -29.14 -13.31 5.51
CA SER A 489 -30.39 -13.02 6.22
C SER A 489 -31.48 -12.56 5.24
N GLU A 490 -32.50 -13.39 5.06
CA GLU A 490 -33.70 -13.10 4.23
C GLU A 490 -34.44 -11.82 4.72
N ASN A 491 -34.19 -11.41 5.96
CA ASN A 491 -34.91 -10.32 6.63
C ASN A 491 -34.24 -8.94 6.49
N ALA A 492 -33.02 -8.85 5.97
CA ALA A 492 -32.31 -7.58 5.88
C ALA A 492 -32.81 -6.73 4.71
N ARG A 493 -33.36 -5.55 5.02
CA ARG A 493 -33.83 -4.60 4.01
C ARG A 493 -32.66 -4.14 3.15
N THR A 494 -32.81 -4.23 1.83
CA THR A 494 -31.79 -3.76 0.88
C THR A 494 -32.09 -2.32 0.50
N LYS A 495 -31.17 -1.40 0.81
CA LYS A 495 -31.26 0.01 0.45
C LYS A 495 -30.14 0.36 -0.52
N ARG A 496 -30.47 0.98 -1.65
CA ARG A 496 -29.48 1.47 -2.61
C ARG A 496 -28.94 2.82 -2.13
N ASP A 497 -27.62 2.96 -2.13
CA ASP A 497 -26.92 4.22 -1.87
C ASP A 497 -26.79 5.02 -3.17
N LYS A 498 -26.23 6.23 -3.10
CA LYS A 498 -25.89 7.01 -4.30
C LYS A 498 -24.85 6.26 -5.14
N VAL A 499 -25.00 6.36 -6.46
CA VAL A 499 -24.09 5.77 -7.45
C VAL A 499 -22.95 6.74 -7.72
N GLU A 500 -21.71 6.27 -7.60
CA GLU A 500 -20.52 7.04 -7.94
C GLU A 500 -20.14 6.75 -9.40
N LEU A 501 -20.29 7.74 -10.28
CA LEU A 501 -19.90 7.63 -11.69
C LEU A 501 -18.62 8.43 -11.93
N ASN A 502 -17.58 7.73 -12.35
CA ASN A 502 -16.31 8.30 -12.80
C ASN A 502 -16.25 8.29 -14.33
N ILE A 503 -16.07 9.46 -14.92
CA ILE A 503 -16.06 9.68 -16.36
C ILE A 503 -14.67 10.16 -16.77
N ALA A 504 -14.07 9.50 -17.76
CA ALA A 504 -12.88 9.96 -18.45
C ALA A 504 -13.25 10.29 -19.90
N ILE A 505 -12.91 11.49 -20.37
CA ILE A 505 -13.20 11.96 -21.72
C ILE A 505 -11.88 12.24 -22.42
N SER A 506 -11.66 11.56 -23.54
CA SER A 506 -10.47 11.68 -24.38
C SER A 506 -10.85 12.10 -25.79
N ARG A 507 -9.89 12.61 -26.55
CA ARG A 507 -10.13 13.01 -27.93
C ARG A 507 -10.15 11.78 -28.85
N GLU A 508 -11.07 11.71 -29.80
CA GLU A 508 -11.16 10.58 -30.77
C GLU A 508 -9.86 10.30 -31.53
N GLU A 509 -9.00 11.32 -31.71
CA GLU A 509 -7.70 11.16 -32.38
C GLU A 509 -6.71 10.29 -31.60
N GLN A 510 -6.90 10.21 -30.27
CA GLN A 510 -6.09 9.41 -29.35
C GLN A 510 -6.56 7.96 -29.26
N GLU A 511 -7.72 7.65 -29.84
CA GLU A 511 -8.27 6.31 -29.88
C GLU A 511 -7.34 5.38 -30.68
N GLN A 512 -6.97 4.26 -30.06
CA GLN A 512 -6.16 3.22 -30.69
C GLN A 512 -7.01 2.41 -31.66
N ALA A 513 -6.44 2.08 -32.83
CA ALA A 513 -7.13 1.27 -33.82
C ALA A 513 -7.31 -0.17 -33.32
N PHE A 514 -8.55 -0.66 -33.36
CA PHE A 514 -8.88 -2.05 -33.07
C PHE A 514 -8.33 -3.02 -34.11
N GLN A 515 -8.28 -2.57 -35.38
CA GLN A 515 -7.70 -3.31 -36.48
C GLN A 515 -6.86 -2.38 -37.35
N GLN A 516 -5.64 -2.80 -37.69
CA GLN A 516 -4.76 -2.11 -38.62
C GLN A 516 -4.64 -2.95 -39.89
N THR A 517 -4.97 -2.37 -41.04
CA THR A 517 -4.82 -3.00 -42.35
C THR A 517 -3.84 -2.19 -43.17
N SER A 518 -2.87 -2.84 -43.80
CA SER A 518 -2.02 -2.24 -44.82
C SER A 518 -2.17 -3.00 -46.12
N LEU A 519 -2.33 -2.28 -47.22
CA LEU A 519 -2.49 -2.88 -48.55
C LEU A 519 -1.94 -1.97 -49.63
N ARG A 520 -1.60 -2.56 -50.78
CA ARG A 520 -1.17 -1.82 -51.97
C ARG A 520 -2.18 -2.00 -53.08
N ILE A 521 -2.49 -0.94 -53.82
CA ILE A 521 -3.39 -0.99 -54.98
C ILE A 521 -2.58 -0.60 -56.22
N ARG A 522 -2.49 -1.51 -57.17
CA ARG A 522 -1.90 -1.22 -58.48
C ARG A 522 -2.97 -0.68 -59.42
N THR A 523 -2.72 0.47 -60.02
CA THR A 523 -3.68 1.13 -60.93
C THR A 523 -2.98 1.87 -62.08
N SER A 524 -3.72 2.19 -63.14
CA SER A 524 -3.23 2.98 -64.27
C SER A 524 -3.31 4.50 -64.02
N SER A 525 -4.25 4.98 -63.20
CA SER A 525 -4.42 6.40 -62.87
C SER A 525 -4.45 6.64 -61.34
N VAL A 526 -3.28 6.94 -60.77
CA VAL A 526 -3.12 7.09 -59.30
C VAL A 526 -3.90 8.29 -58.75
N ASP A 527 -3.92 9.40 -59.49
CA ASP A 527 -4.58 10.65 -59.07
C ASP A 527 -6.11 10.52 -58.98
N GLU A 528 -6.73 9.90 -59.98
CA GLU A 528 -8.17 9.71 -60.04
C GLU A 528 -8.63 8.70 -58.99
N LYS A 529 -7.94 7.55 -58.90
CA LYS A 529 -8.29 6.51 -57.94
C LYS A 529 -8.03 6.90 -56.49
N ALA A 530 -7.03 7.74 -56.22
CA ALA A 530 -6.85 8.33 -54.90
C ALA A 530 -7.99 9.31 -54.52
N LYS A 531 -8.56 10.05 -55.49
CA LYS A 531 -9.74 10.90 -55.24
C LYS A 531 -11.00 10.07 -55.01
N GLU A 532 -11.24 9.05 -55.82
CA GLU A 532 -12.36 8.11 -55.65
C GLU A 532 -12.30 7.42 -54.28
N LEU A 533 -11.11 7.00 -53.84
CA LEU A 533 -10.91 6.38 -52.54
C LEU A 533 -11.30 7.29 -51.36
N ARG A 534 -10.99 8.59 -51.44
CA ARG A 534 -11.41 9.57 -50.42
C ARG A 534 -12.93 9.70 -50.38
N ALA A 535 -13.56 9.86 -51.54
CA ALA A 535 -15.02 10.00 -51.65
C ALA A 535 -15.76 8.75 -51.15
N LEU A 536 -15.25 7.55 -51.46
CA LEU A 536 -15.80 6.29 -50.96
C LEU A 536 -15.68 6.18 -49.44
N THR A 537 -14.55 6.61 -48.88
CA THR A 537 -14.33 6.58 -47.43
C THR A 537 -15.30 7.52 -46.71
N GLU A 538 -15.45 8.75 -47.20
CA GLU A 538 -16.39 9.73 -46.63
C GLU A 538 -17.84 9.23 -46.71
N LYS A 539 -18.23 8.62 -47.85
CA LYS A 539 -19.56 8.04 -48.03
C LYS A 539 -19.85 6.88 -47.06
N GLN A 540 -18.82 6.13 -46.69
CA GLN A 540 -18.91 5.01 -45.74
C GLN A 540 -18.66 5.45 -44.28
N GLY A 541 -18.74 6.74 -43.99
CA GLY A 541 -18.59 7.27 -42.63
C GLY A 541 -17.18 7.11 -42.04
N GLY A 542 -16.18 6.90 -42.88
CA GLY A 542 -14.77 6.93 -42.51
C GLY A 542 -14.16 8.31 -42.69
N ARG A 543 -12.99 8.54 -42.08
CA ARG A 543 -12.23 9.79 -42.18
C ARG A 543 -10.84 9.52 -42.76
N VAL A 544 -10.35 10.44 -43.58
CA VAL A 544 -8.98 10.39 -44.11
C VAL A 544 -8.04 11.03 -43.09
N ARG A 545 -7.08 10.27 -42.53
CA ARG A 545 -6.09 10.81 -41.57
C ARG A 545 -4.97 11.56 -42.28
N SER A 546 -4.46 11.00 -43.36
CA SER A 546 -3.47 11.65 -44.22
C SER A 546 -3.56 11.13 -45.64
N SER A 547 -3.23 12.01 -46.59
CA SER A 547 -3.10 11.64 -47.98
C SER A 547 -1.90 12.37 -48.57
N THR A 548 -0.89 11.63 -48.96
CA THR A 548 0.30 12.17 -49.62
C THR A 548 0.35 11.67 -51.05
N PHE A 549 0.75 12.55 -51.96
CA PHE A 549 0.93 12.23 -53.37
C PHE A 549 2.35 12.64 -53.78
N SER A 550 3.05 11.73 -54.44
CA SER A 550 4.38 11.95 -55.00
C SER A 550 4.44 11.39 -56.41
N ARG A 551 5.07 12.14 -57.32
CA ARG A 551 5.34 11.70 -58.68
C ARG A 551 6.83 11.84 -58.93
N ASP A 552 7.49 10.74 -59.28
CA ASP A 552 8.91 10.72 -59.62
C ASP A 552 9.14 11.34 -61.01
N PRO A 553 10.33 11.93 -61.27
CA PRO A 553 10.72 12.41 -62.61
C PRO A 553 10.62 11.33 -63.69
N ASP A 554 10.77 10.06 -63.30
CA ASP A 554 10.67 8.88 -64.16
C ASP A 554 9.20 8.47 -64.46
N GLY A 555 8.22 9.32 -64.15
CA GLY A 555 6.80 9.11 -64.46
C GLY A 555 6.05 8.16 -63.53
N ARG A 556 6.66 7.70 -62.43
CA ARG A 556 6.02 6.83 -61.44
C ARG A 556 5.23 7.68 -60.44
N ALA A 557 3.93 7.42 -60.33
CA ALA A 557 3.06 8.09 -59.37
C ALA A 557 2.75 7.15 -58.19
N VAL A 558 2.82 7.70 -56.97
CA VAL A 558 2.50 7.00 -55.73
C VAL A 558 1.63 7.90 -54.86
N ALA A 559 0.54 7.34 -54.34
CA ALA A 559 -0.28 7.98 -53.32
C ALA A 559 -0.33 7.10 -52.08
N ASN A 560 0.01 7.66 -50.91
CA ASN A 560 -0.22 6.99 -49.63
C ASN A 560 -1.46 7.62 -49.00
N VAL A 561 -2.46 6.80 -48.72
CA VAL A 561 -3.73 7.23 -48.13
C VAL A 561 -3.94 6.44 -46.84
N SER A 562 -4.06 7.14 -45.72
CA SER A 562 -4.42 6.53 -44.44
C SER A 562 -5.86 6.91 -44.08
N LEU A 563 -6.66 5.91 -43.79
CA LEU A 563 -8.11 6.01 -43.57
C LEU A 563 -8.41 5.43 -42.18
N ARG A 564 -9.37 6.03 -41.47
CA ARG A 564 -9.92 5.50 -40.22
C ARG A 564 -11.42 5.27 -40.40
N VAL A 565 -11.88 4.04 -40.18
CA VAL A 565 -13.22 3.58 -40.54
C VAL A 565 -13.84 2.82 -39.38
N PRO A 566 -15.15 2.99 -39.07
CA PRO A 566 -15.83 2.11 -38.12
C PRO A 566 -15.84 0.65 -38.59
N MET A 567 -15.63 -0.32 -37.70
CA MET A 567 -15.62 -1.75 -38.01
C MET A 567 -16.89 -2.23 -38.74
N LYS A 568 -18.07 -1.70 -38.42
CA LYS A 568 -19.33 -1.99 -39.12
C LYS A 568 -19.29 -1.71 -40.63
N ASN A 569 -18.49 -0.73 -41.06
CA ASN A 569 -18.37 -0.30 -42.46
C ASN A 569 -17.06 -0.79 -43.09
N TYR A 570 -16.19 -1.44 -42.32
CA TYR A 570 -14.88 -1.93 -42.79
C TYR A 570 -15.02 -2.91 -43.96
N LEU A 571 -15.94 -3.88 -43.87
CA LEU A 571 -16.16 -4.88 -44.93
C LEU A 571 -16.63 -4.23 -46.24
N ALA A 572 -17.53 -3.24 -46.16
CA ALA A 572 -18.02 -2.52 -47.32
C ALA A 572 -16.90 -1.74 -48.03
N ILE A 573 -15.99 -1.13 -47.26
CA ILE A 573 -14.84 -0.44 -47.83
C ILE A 573 -13.89 -1.45 -48.48
N MET A 574 -13.52 -2.54 -47.81
CA MET A 574 -12.61 -3.55 -48.37
C MET A 574 -13.13 -4.13 -49.70
N GLN A 575 -14.44 -4.40 -49.81
CA GLN A 575 -15.06 -4.84 -51.06
C GLN A 575 -15.01 -3.78 -52.16
N SER A 576 -15.13 -2.50 -51.81
CA SER A 576 -15.03 -1.40 -52.77
C SER A 576 -13.61 -1.18 -53.30
N LEU A 577 -12.58 -1.61 -52.57
CA LEU A 577 -11.17 -1.45 -52.98
C LEU A 577 -10.80 -2.31 -54.19
N ASP A 578 -11.45 -3.47 -54.36
CA ASP A 578 -11.24 -4.35 -55.50
C ASP A 578 -11.64 -3.70 -56.84
N SER A 579 -12.54 -2.70 -56.79
CA SER A 579 -12.94 -1.93 -57.98
C SER A 579 -11.95 -0.85 -58.40
N LEU A 580 -11.02 -0.46 -57.51
CA LEU A 580 -10.07 0.65 -57.72
C LEU A 580 -8.77 0.20 -58.40
N GLY A 581 -8.48 -1.10 -58.40
CA GLY A 581 -7.29 -1.69 -59.01
C GLY A 581 -6.95 -3.07 -58.45
N LYS A 582 -5.78 -3.61 -58.83
CA LYS A 582 -5.33 -4.91 -58.33
C LYS A 582 -4.75 -4.74 -56.92
N VAL A 583 -5.41 -5.29 -55.92
CA VAL A 583 -4.97 -5.28 -54.52
C VAL A 583 -3.84 -6.29 -54.30
N GLU A 584 -2.77 -5.85 -53.64
CA GLU A 584 -1.57 -6.64 -53.35
C GLU A 584 -1.06 -6.39 -51.93
N ASN A 585 -0.36 -7.38 -51.36
CA ASN A 585 0.26 -7.29 -50.03
C ASN A 585 -0.69 -6.80 -48.92
N VAL A 586 -1.87 -7.43 -48.82
CA VAL A 586 -2.80 -7.15 -47.71
C VAL A 586 -2.24 -7.77 -46.43
N SER A 587 -2.00 -6.93 -45.44
CA SER A 587 -1.62 -7.33 -44.08
C SER A 587 -2.63 -6.78 -43.10
N VAL A 588 -3.17 -7.64 -42.23
CA VAL A 588 -4.15 -7.28 -41.21
C VAL A 588 -3.60 -7.64 -39.84
N GLN A 589 -3.53 -6.66 -38.95
CA GLN A 589 -3.24 -6.84 -37.54
C GLN A 589 -4.49 -6.49 -36.73
N ARG A 590 -5.01 -7.46 -35.97
CA ARG A 590 -6.16 -7.27 -35.09
C ARG A 590 -5.70 -7.34 -33.64
N GLN A 591 -6.27 -6.50 -32.79
CA GLN A 591 -5.98 -6.49 -31.37
C GLN A 591 -7.16 -7.09 -30.61
N ASP A 592 -7.09 -8.39 -30.31
CA ASP A 592 -8.11 -9.07 -29.51
C ASP A 592 -7.95 -8.65 -28.04
N ARG A 593 -8.96 -7.98 -27.48
CA ARG A 593 -9.02 -7.62 -26.05
C ARG A 593 -10.07 -8.49 -25.37
N THR A 594 -9.65 -9.39 -24.50
CA THR A 594 -10.49 -10.44 -23.90
C THR A 594 -11.42 -9.98 -22.77
N ASP A 595 -11.28 -8.76 -22.23
CA ASP A 595 -11.87 -8.42 -20.91
C ASP A 595 -12.68 -7.12 -20.84
N ALA A 596 -13.09 -6.53 -21.96
CA ALA A 596 -13.85 -5.28 -21.97
C ALA A 596 -15.13 -5.42 -22.78
N GLN A 597 -16.25 -4.96 -22.21
CA GLN A 597 -17.54 -4.83 -22.88
C GLN A 597 -17.46 -3.63 -23.86
N ILE A 598 -16.65 -3.80 -24.91
CA ILE A 598 -16.39 -2.79 -25.94
C ILE A 598 -17.49 -2.93 -27.00
N ASP A 599 -17.99 -1.80 -27.48
CA ASP A 599 -18.76 -1.74 -28.71
C ASP A 599 -17.83 -1.99 -29.92
N GLU A 600 -17.60 -3.27 -30.23
CA GLU A 600 -16.77 -3.74 -31.34
C GLU A 600 -17.26 -3.22 -32.69
N ALA A 601 -18.58 -3.09 -32.87
CA ALA A 601 -19.20 -2.74 -34.15
C ALA A 601 -18.81 -1.33 -34.59
N ASN A 602 -18.69 -0.40 -33.64
CA ASN A 602 -18.28 0.97 -33.96
C ASN A 602 -16.77 1.21 -33.84
N ALA A 603 -15.96 0.21 -33.45
CA ALA A 603 -14.53 0.38 -33.15
C ALA A 603 -13.74 0.89 -34.37
N PRO A 604 -12.68 1.70 -34.20
CA PRO A 604 -11.92 2.23 -35.33
C PRO A 604 -11.00 1.18 -35.94
N ALA A 605 -11.06 1.04 -37.26
CA ALA A 605 -10.09 0.33 -38.07
C ALA A 605 -9.25 1.33 -38.88
N ASP A 606 -7.93 1.27 -38.72
CA ASP A 606 -7.01 2.07 -39.51
C ASP A 606 -6.59 1.28 -40.75
N VAL A 607 -6.82 1.84 -41.94
CA VAL A 607 -6.48 1.24 -43.23
C VAL A 607 -5.45 2.13 -43.92
N SER A 608 -4.26 1.61 -44.16
CA SER A 608 -3.18 2.27 -44.89
C SER A 608 -3.09 1.68 -46.30
N ILE A 609 -3.29 2.53 -47.29
CA ILE A 609 -3.40 2.15 -48.69
C ILE A 609 -2.31 2.87 -49.47
N GLN A 610 -1.45 2.10 -50.14
CA GLN A 610 -0.46 2.63 -51.08
C GLN A 610 -0.93 2.37 -52.51
N VAL A 611 -1.37 3.41 -53.19
CA VAL A 611 -1.78 3.36 -54.61
C VAL A 611 -0.58 3.69 -55.47
N TYR A 612 -0.24 2.85 -56.45
CA TYR A 612 0.94 3.06 -57.29
C TYR A 612 0.72 2.69 -58.76
N SER A 613 1.38 3.41 -59.67
CA SER A 613 1.35 3.13 -61.11
C SER A 613 2.38 2.08 -61.52
N GLN A 614 2.08 1.29 -62.56
CA GLN A 614 3.10 0.47 -63.23
C GLN A 614 4.13 1.43 -63.85
N GLY A 615 5.38 1.37 -63.39
CA GLY A 615 6.47 2.06 -64.09
C GLY A 615 6.61 1.48 -65.50
N ASN A 616 6.82 2.34 -66.50
CA ASN A 616 7.19 1.89 -67.84
C ASN A 616 8.35 0.88 -67.74
N ILE A 617 8.19 -0.31 -68.33
CA ILE A 617 9.24 -1.34 -68.42
C ILE A 617 10.27 -0.99 -69.51
N VAL A 618 10.23 0.25 -70.04
CA VAL A 618 11.22 0.76 -70.97
C VAL A 618 11.81 2.02 -70.34
N THR A 619 13.03 1.87 -69.83
CA THR A 619 13.93 3.00 -69.60
C THR A 619 14.11 3.71 -70.95
N GLU A 620 13.66 4.95 -71.10
CA GLU A 620 14.07 5.77 -72.24
C GLU A 620 15.55 6.20 -72.17
N GLU A 621 16.31 5.74 -71.16
CA GLU A 621 17.76 5.97 -71.07
C GLU A 621 18.58 4.67 -70.94
N SER A 622 18.24 3.62 -71.69
CA SER A 622 19.22 2.56 -72.00
C SER A 622 19.97 2.88 -73.30
N GLY A 623 20.60 4.06 -73.35
CA GLY A 623 21.53 4.43 -74.42
C GLY A 623 22.97 4.22 -73.97
N LEU A 624 23.84 3.76 -74.88
CA LEU A 624 25.29 3.60 -74.67
C LEU A 624 25.94 4.81 -73.98
N LEU A 625 25.42 6.02 -74.24
CA LEU A 625 25.83 7.29 -73.63
C LEU A 625 25.65 7.36 -72.11
N ALA A 626 24.59 6.75 -71.54
CA ALA A 626 24.35 6.76 -70.10
C ALA A 626 25.36 5.85 -69.36
N THR A 627 25.66 4.68 -69.92
CA THR A 627 26.74 3.79 -69.46
C THR A 627 28.10 4.48 -69.54
N LEU A 628 28.39 5.18 -70.63
CA LEU A 628 29.66 5.91 -70.80
C LEU A 628 29.81 7.01 -69.75
N ARG A 629 28.75 7.76 -69.48
CA ARG A 629 28.75 8.82 -68.44
C ARG A 629 28.92 8.25 -67.05
N ARG A 630 28.33 7.08 -66.77
CA ARG A 630 28.44 6.40 -65.47
C ARG A 630 29.82 5.81 -65.24
N THR A 631 30.45 5.22 -66.27
CA THR A 631 31.84 4.75 -66.17
C THR A 631 32.84 5.91 -66.11
N LEU A 632 32.60 7.01 -66.83
CA LEU A 632 33.40 8.23 -66.72
C LEU A 632 33.29 8.85 -65.32
N ALA A 633 32.08 8.95 -64.76
CA ALA A 633 31.89 9.48 -63.40
C ALA A 633 32.53 8.57 -62.33
N GLN A 634 32.42 7.25 -62.47
CA GLN A 634 33.08 6.31 -61.54
C GLN A 634 34.61 6.33 -61.66
N SER A 635 35.15 6.43 -62.88
CA SER A 635 36.60 6.58 -63.08
C SER A 635 37.13 7.91 -62.54
N ALA A 636 36.40 9.02 -62.74
CA ALA A 636 36.75 10.33 -62.17
C ALA A 636 36.68 10.32 -60.63
N GLY A 637 35.69 9.64 -60.05
CA GLY A 637 35.57 9.44 -58.60
C GLY A 637 36.75 8.63 -58.03
N ALA A 638 37.15 7.55 -58.72
CA ALA A 638 38.31 6.74 -58.32
C ALA A 638 39.63 7.52 -58.44
N ILE A 639 39.80 8.34 -59.48
CA ILE A 639 40.97 9.22 -59.65
C ILE A 639 41.03 10.24 -58.52
N MET A 640 39.92 10.93 -58.21
CA MET A 640 39.88 11.86 -57.08
C MET A 640 40.18 11.18 -55.73
N TRP A 641 39.69 9.95 -55.52
CA TRP A 641 40.00 9.20 -54.31
C TRP A 641 41.49 8.83 -54.23
N SER A 642 42.11 8.43 -55.34
CA SER A 642 43.55 8.13 -55.42
C SER A 642 44.42 9.37 -55.18
N LEU A 643 44.07 10.52 -55.76
CA LEU A 643 44.73 11.81 -55.53
C LEU A 643 44.63 12.23 -54.06
N ARG A 644 43.47 12.00 -53.43
CA ARG A 644 43.28 12.27 -52.01
C ARG A 644 44.17 11.40 -51.14
N MET A 645 44.32 10.11 -51.45
CA MET A 645 45.21 9.20 -50.72
C MET A 645 46.68 9.54 -50.91
N ILE A 646 47.09 9.97 -52.11
CA ILE A 646 48.45 10.47 -52.38
C ILE A 646 48.73 11.75 -51.58
N GLY A 647 47.78 12.69 -51.53
CA GLY A 647 47.92 13.91 -50.74
C GLY A 647 48.11 13.63 -49.24
N VAL A 648 47.37 12.65 -48.70
CA VAL A 648 47.52 12.21 -47.31
C VAL A 648 48.89 11.55 -47.08
N ALA A 649 49.37 10.72 -48.01
CA ALA A 649 50.69 10.10 -47.91
C ALA A 649 51.83 11.13 -47.91
N ILE A 650 51.75 12.17 -48.76
CA ILE A 650 52.73 13.26 -48.80
C ILE A 650 52.70 14.06 -47.49
N ALA A 651 51.50 14.37 -46.97
CA ALA A 651 51.36 15.09 -45.71
C ALA A 651 51.96 14.31 -44.51
N PHE A 652 51.91 12.97 -44.55
CA PHE A 652 52.47 12.13 -43.49
C PHE A 652 53.99 11.94 -43.62
N LEU A 653 54.54 11.87 -44.84
CA LEU A 653 55.96 11.63 -45.08
C LEU A 653 56.82 12.90 -45.03
N ALA A 654 56.27 14.07 -45.38
CA ALA A 654 57.01 15.33 -45.42
C ALA A 654 57.66 15.72 -44.07
N PRO A 655 57.01 15.58 -42.90
CA PRO A 655 57.64 15.87 -41.61
C PRO A 655 58.82 14.95 -41.30
N TRP A 656 58.74 13.67 -41.67
CA TRP A 656 59.82 12.70 -41.47
C TRP A 656 61.02 12.96 -42.38
N ALA A 657 60.79 13.33 -43.64
CA ALA A 657 61.86 13.70 -44.54
C ALA A 657 62.63 14.94 -44.03
N ILE A 658 61.92 15.96 -43.53
CA ILE A 658 62.54 17.15 -42.93
C ILE A 658 63.34 16.79 -41.66
N ALA A 659 62.80 15.91 -40.81
CA ALA A 659 63.51 15.45 -39.62
C ALA A 659 64.82 14.71 -39.97
N ILE A 660 64.80 13.83 -40.98
CA ILE A 660 66.01 13.10 -41.43
C ILE A 660 67.05 14.06 -42.00
N VAL A 661 66.66 15.04 -42.81
CA VAL A 661 67.59 16.06 -43.32
C VAL A 661 68.18 16.90 -42.18
N GLY A 662 67.38 17.23 -41.17
CA GLY A 662 67.85 17.89 -39.95
C GLY A 662 68.89 17.06 -39.20
N VAL A 663 68.66 15.77 -39.01
CA VAL A 663 69.61 14.84 -38.36
C VAL A 663 70.91 14.72 -39.15
N ILE A 664 70.85 14.61 -40.48
CA ILE A 664 72.05 14.55 -41.35
C ILE A 664 72.84 15.86 -41.28
N TRP A 665 72.15 17.01 -41.23
CA TRP A 665 72.80 18.32 -41.14
C TRP A 665 73.48 18.53 -39.79
N VAL A 666 72.83 18.15 -38.69
CA VAL A 666 73.41 18.17 -37.33
C VAL A 666 74.58 17.19 -37.23
N GLY A 667 74.46 15.98 -37.77
CA GLY A 667 75.55 14.99 -37.84
C GLY A 667 76.77 15.53 -38.59
N ARG A 668 76.57 16.15 -39.76
CA ARG A 668 77.64 16.82 -40.53
C ARG A 668 78.24 18.04 -39.84
N ARG A 669 77.52 18.68 -38.93
CA ARG A 669 78.00 19.83 -38.15
C ARG A 669 78.80 19.40 -36.93
N ILE A 670 78.40 18.31 -36.27
CA ILE A 670 79.14 17.71 -35.15
C ILE A 670 80.46 17.06 -35.63
N ILE A 671 80.46 16.44 -36.82
CA ILE A 671 81.69 15.87 -37.42
C ILE A 671 82.69 16.97 -37.86
N ARG A 672 82.20 18.19 -38.16
CA ARG A 672 83.06 19.35 -38.52
C ARG A 672 83.54 20.18 -37.32
N ALA A 673 83.03 19.93 -36.11
CA ALA A 673 83.47 20.60 -34.88
C ALA A 673 84.42 19.74 -34.01
N LYS A 674 84.77 18.53 -34.49
CA LYS A 674 85.70 17.60 -33.82
C LYS A 674 86.96 17.31 -34.68
N ARG A 675 87.27 18.19 -35.62
CA ARG A 675 88.51 18.18 -36.42
C ARG A 675 89.17 19.53 -36.37
#